data_AF-W4QJN8-F1
#
_entry.id   AF-W4QJN8-F1
#
_cell.length_a   1.000
_cell.length_b   1.000
_cell.length_c   1.000
_cell.angle_alpha   90.00
_cell.angle_beta   90.00
_cell.angle_gamma   90.00
#
_symmetry.space_group_name_H-M   'P 1'
#
loop_
_entity.id
_entity.type
_entity.pdbx_description
1 polymer ?
#
loop_
_entity_poly.entity_id
_entity_poly.type
_entity_poly.pdbx_seq_one_letter_code
_entity_poly.pdbx_strand_id
1 'polypeptide(L)'
;MTKVTKDRTTDAELVQMGGLHAYLEYRENSRFTIEEKEFEVIHTEYDHPTGLDALTVQNLETGEYTVVFVGTDVESKYGMQDVKTNVQLLTGPTPAQLEAGVAYVESVQEELGIEVESLAGNSLGGSLANAAAVAFPHMRAVTLNPAPLPQGLLDPDTKYENMTNYLTENDILTTALRAGRIAHQVPGKHVEIYQGVPGLAQLVPNHTGYIKDGNRHVPTLTIGEYGQPGYGHIYMDADRHIVTSIWTGQPLYGQRSERIQIDYEQLSLLGAGLEPAVIDRLTLAQTYLTHAMDIVEHQRTQKHRRVNELREAFLDMFEQLADRQLLFNIHLPHNELKKIIQRLHTLLDQAEAQCASLDILLNSPPMELVESLFNTSVDVASLFAPVRNYLYELEEKVDELSSYVNELVMGKVEDLLKGGQKVFLDVVVDELAAHHELVGRNQEQVLTQVKEFRSQVSQTASEFEYVDHQITDAVRQGGTVGLSGPVQSTNIVTLEESPYMLYFMKFKELHRNMAIEGFRLSTYPIVVTLVGAIDVVLGSIKLGAEAIQLAIREDSRLGRKVQLADAALRTFFNYESQVIAAVNRAREQLDDFIDTVQGLRNGLSMLQDNYPTLVNKLRPYVDSALFRQEDYQNVYFYNHAARSLIRESEMVFDDVYYHFQTNRAKSIRMLREVSNNVVGNLQVLDEQVKRCSTG
;
A
#
# COMPACT_ATOMS: atom_id res chain seq x y z
N MET A 1 -18.27 17.81 -45.28
CA MET A 1 -16.85 17.43 -45.32
C MET A 1 -16.09 18.37 -44.42
N THR A 2 -15.86 17.95 -43.18
CA THR A 2 -14.87 18.54 -42.28
C THR A 2 -13.77 17.50 -42.19
N LYS A 3 -12.65 17.75 -42.88
CA LYS A 3 -11.43 16.93 -42.73
C LYS A 3 -11.12 16.84 -41.24
N VAL A 4 -10.92 15.62 -40.73
CA VAL A 4 -10.18 15.44 -39.47
C VAL A 4 -8.85 16.19 -39.64
N THR A 5 -8.56 17.09 -38.71
CA THR A 5 -7.49 18.08 -38.79
C THR A 5 -6.12 17.41 -38.73
N LYS A 6 -5.60 17.01 -39.89
CA LYS A 6 -4.16 16.74 -40.09
C LYS A 6 -3.32 18.01 -40.15
N ASP A 7 -3.95 19.19 -40.09
CA ASP A 7 -3.33 20.46 -40.46
C ASP A 7 -2.85 21.31 -39.25
N ARG A 8 -2.85 20.78 -38.02
CA ARG A 8 -2.38 21.52 -36.81
C ARG A 8 -1.78 20.62 -35.72
N THR A 9 -1.03 21.22 -34.80
CA THR A 9 -0.45 20.61 -33.60
C THR A 9 -1.55 20.22 -32.62
N THR A 10 -1.56 18.97 -32.18
CA THR A 10 -2.64 18.38 -31.36
C THR A 10 -2.52 18.73 -29.88
N ASP A 11 -3.58 18.53 -29.09
CA ASP A 11 -3.53 18.73 -27.63
C ASP A 11 -2.50 17.80 -26.97
N ALA A 12 -2.40 16.55 -27.45
CA ALA A 12 -1.44 15.57 -26.97
C ALA A 12 0.01 16.03 -27.23
N GLU A 13 0.29 16.54 -28.43
CA GLU A 13 1.59 17.13 -28.78
C GLU A 13 1.92 18.33 -27.88
N LEU A 14 0.98 19.25 -27.67
CA LEU A 14 1.19 20.42 -26.81
C LEU A 14 1.38 20.06 -25.33
N VAL A 15 0.66 19.05 -24.83
CA VAL A 15 0.84 18.52 -23.48
C VAL A 15 2.22 17.88 -23.30
N GLN A 16 2.68 17.11 -24.30
CA GLN A 16 4.04 16.56 -24.27
C GLN A 16 5.11 17.63 -24.38
N MET A 17 4.89 18.66 -25.20
CA MET A 17 5.79 19.80 -25.26
C MET A 17 5.92 20.49 -23.90
N GLY A 18 4.79 20.80 -23.25
CA GLY A 18 4.78 21.51 -21.96
C GLY A 18 5.28 20.66 -20.79
N GLY A 19 4.96 19.37 -20.75
CA GLY A 19 5.29 18.48 -19.63
C GLY A 19 6.64 17.76 -19.74
N LEU A 20 7.15 17.55 -20.96
CA LEU A 20 8.42 16.85 -21.21
C LEU A 20 9.45 17.76 -21.86
N HIS A 21 9.19 18.24 -23.09
CA HIS A 21 10.20 18.90 -23.91
C HIS A 21 10.66 20.25 -23.34
N ALA A 22 9.77 20.96 -22.65
CA ALA A 22 10.10 22.18 -21.91
C ALA A 22 11.27 21.99 -20.91
N TYR A 23 11.46 20.76 -20.40
CA TYR A 23 12.45 20.44 -19.37
C TYR A 23 13.67 19.67 -19.89
N LEU A 24 13.89 19.62 -21.21
CA LEU A 24 15.04 18.92 -21.82
C LEU A 24 16.18 19.85 -22.30
N GLU A 25 16.08 21.16 -22.00
CA GLU A 25 17.10 22.19 -22.30
C GLU A 25 17.60 22.16 -23.76
N TYR A 26 16.68 22.34 -24.71
CA TYR A 26 17.03 22.40 -26.12
C TYR A 26 17.79 23.68 -26.47
N ARG A 27 18.63 23.61 -27.51
CA ARG A 27 19.22 24.78 -28.18
C ARG A 27 18.46 25.09 -29.46
N GLU A 28 18.59 26.31 -29.99
CA GLU A 28 18.12 26.63 -31.33
C GLU A 28 18.64 25.65 -32.39
N ASN A 29 17.80 25.35 -33.38
CA ASN A 29 17.96 24.34 -34.43
C ASN A 29 18.00 22.89 -33.91
N SER A 30 17.71 22.65 -32.62
CA SER A 30 17.51 21.30 -32.12
C SER A 30 16.22 20.73 -32.72
N ARG A 31 16.24 19.44 -33.04
CA ARG A 31 15.06 18.71 -33.51
C ARG A 31 14.68 17.62 -32.55
N PHE A 32 13.37 17.43 -32.40
CA PHE A 32 12.80 16.31 -31.67
C PHE A 32 11.56 15.80 -32.39
N THR A 33 11.14 14.60 -32.02
CA THR A 33 9.99 13.93 -32.64
C THR A 33 8.96 13.66 -31.56
N ILE A 34 7.71 14.01 -31.84
CA ILE A 34 6.55 13.55 -31.08
C ILE A 34 5.76 12.64 -32.00
N GLU A 35 5.60 11.38 -31.60
CA GLU A 35 5.07 10.30 -32.43
C GLU A 35 5.83 10.16 -33.78
N GLU A 36 5.23 10.58 -34.89
CA GLU A 36 5.83 10.55 -36.23
C GLU A 36 6.15 11.95 -36.78
N LYS A 37 5.81 13.02 -36.03
CA LYS A 37 5.98 14.42 -36.47
C LYS A 37 7.29 15.00 -35.96
N GLU A 38 8.01 15.68 -36.85
CA GLU A 38 9.24 16.41 -36.50
C GLU A 38 8.95 17.85 -36.09
N PHE A 39 9.61 18.28 -35.01
CA PHE A 39 9.58 19.65 -34.50
C PHE A 39 10.98 20.22 -34.43
N GLU A 40 11.11 21.49 -34.77
CA GLU A 40 12.38 22.24 -34.72
C GLU A 40 12.28 23.40 -33.75
N VAL A 41 13.26 23.55 -32.87
CA VAL A 41 13.37 24.69 -31.95
C VAL A 41 13.95 25.86 -32.72
N ILE A 42 13.17 26.92 -32.91
CA ILE A 42 13.57 28.08 -33.72
C ILE A 42 14.13 29.20 -32.84
N HIS A 43 13.67 29.31 -31.59
CA HIS A 43 14.16 30.30 -30.62
C HIS A 43 14.12 29.73 -29.21
N THR A 44 15.03 30.20 -28.35
CA THR A 44 15.04 29.89 -26.91
C THR A 44 15.36 31.12 -26.08
N GLU A 45 14.68 31.29 -24.95
CA GLU A 45 15.01 32.25 -23.90
C GLU A 45 15.19 31.48 -22.59
N TYR A 46 16.40 31.49 -22.03
CA TYR A 46 16.70 30.85 -20.76
C TYR A 46 17.43 31.82 -19.82
N ASP A 47 17.31 31.59 -18.51
CA ASP A 47 17.95 32.38 -17.46
C ASP A 47 17.49 33.86 -17.44
N HIS A 48 16.27 34.15 -17.89
CA HIS A 48 15.76 35.52 -17.90
C HIS A 48 15.70 36.08 -16.45
N PRO A 49 16.03 37.36 -16.20
CA PRO A 49 16.09 37.92 -14.84
C PRO A 49 14.78 37.85 -14.03
N THR A 50 13.63 37.70 -14.69
CA THR A 50 12.33 37.52 -14.04
C THR A 50 12.02 36.05 -13.69
N GLY A 51 12.89 35.12 -14.07
CA GLY A 51 12.68 33.67 -14.00
C GLY A 51 11.85 33.10 -15.16
N LEU A 52 11.71 33.84 -16.26
CA LEU A 52 11.06 33.35 -17.48
C LEU A 52 12.03 32.45 -18.25
N ASP A 53 11.57 31.24 -18.58
CA ASP A 53 12.23 30.36 -19.55
C ASP A 53 11.18 29.92 -20.58
N ALA A 54 11.54 29.96 -21.86
CA ALA A 54 10.64 29.63 -22.96
C ALA A 54 11.39 29.15 -24.21
N LEU A 55 10.72 28.36 -25.03
CA LEU A 55 11.19 28.02 -26.38
C LEU A 55 10.06 28.21 -27.39
N THR A 56 10.43 28.57 -28.62
CA THR A 56 9.52 28.62 -29.76
C THR A 56 9.87 27.48 -30.70
N VAL A 57 8.87 26.64 -31.01
CA VAL A 57 9.02 25.45 -31.83
C VAL A 57 8.16 25.54 -33.08
N GLN A 58 8.66 25.01 -34.19
CA GLN A 58 7.91 24.84 -35.42
C GLN A 58 7.57 23.38 -35.64
N ASN A 59 6.29 23.09 -35.92
CA ASN A 59 5.86 21.81 -36.46
C ASN A 59 6.24 21.76 -37.95
N LEU A 60 7.16 20.87 -38.32
CA LEU A 60 7.69 20.83 -39.69
C LEU A 60 6.68 20.28 -40.72
N GLU A 61 5.62 19.60 -40.27
CA GLU A 61 4.57 19.09 -41.16
C GLU A 61 3.52 20.15 -41.50
N THR A 62 3.12 20.94 -40.51
CA THR A 62 2.02 21.92 -40.64
C THR A 62 2.52 23.35 -40.86
N GLY A 63 3.75 23.64 -40.45
CA GLY A 63 4.33 24.98 -40.41
C GLY A 63 3.95 25.79 -39.17
N GLU A 64 3.13 25.23 -38.26
CA GLU A 64 2.62 25.89 -37.06
C GLU A 64 3.75 26.22 -36.07
N TYR A 65 3.75 27.43 -35.52
CA TYR A 65 4.64 27.87 -34.46
C TYR A 65 3.96 27.85 -33.10
N THR A 66 4.64 27.26 -32.13
CA THR A 66 4.18 27.13 -30.75
C THR A 66 5.21 27.75 -29.81
N VAL A 67 4.75 28.60 -28.88
CA VAL A 67 5.58 29.00 -27.73
C VAL A 67 5.32 28.05 -26.56
N VAL A 68 6.38 27.45 -26.04
CA VAL A 68 6.35 26.52 -24.90
C VAL A 68 7.06 27.17 -23.72
N PHE A 69 6.32 27.47 -22.66
CA PHE A 69 6.86 28.03 -21.43
C PHE A 69 7.32 26.94 -20.48
N VAL A 70 8.48 27.14 -19.87
CA VAL A 70 9.08 26.20 -18.92
C VAL A 70 8.59 26.53 -17.50
N GLY A 71 8.22 25.47 -16.75
CA GLY A 71 7.85 25.59 -15.35
C GLY A 71 9.07 25.59 -14.41
N THR A 72 8.83 25.66 -13.10
CA THR A 72 9.90 25.52 -12.12
C THR A 72 10.47 24.11 -12.16
N ASP A 73 11.78 23.97 -12.38
CA ASP A 73 12.42 22.65 -12.36
C ASP A 73 12.43 22.04 -10.94
N VAL A 74 11.52 21.08 -10.76
CA VAL A 74 11.28 20.33 -9.52
C VAL A 74 12.39 19.30 -9.21
N GLU A 75 13.29 19.00 -10.16
CA GLU A 75 14.45 18.12 -9.96
C GLU A 75 15.72 18.89 -9.53
N SER A 76 15.66 20.21 -9.46
CA SER A 76 16.73 21.05 -8.91
C SER A 76 17.02 20.72 -7.44
N LYS A 77 18.21 21.11 -6.94
CA LYS A 77 18.75 20.77 -5.61
C LYS A 77 17.80 21.00 -4.41
N TYR A 78 16.76 21.82 -4.57
CA TYR A 78 15.74 22.10 -3.55
C TYR A 78 14.29 21.73 -3.96
N GLY A 79 14.04 21.39 -5.23
CA GLY A 79 12.69 21.20 -5.78
C GLY A 79 11.86 20.08 -5.13
N MET A 80 12.49 18.98 -4.72
CA MET A 80 11.80 17.87 -4.03
C MET A 80 11.32 18.24 -2.62
N GLN A 81 12.00 19.19 -1.96
CA GLN A 81 11.59 19.68 -0.64
C GLN A 81 10.46 20.70 -0.78
N ASP A 82 10.48 21.53 -1.83
CA ASP A 82 9.43 22.52 -2.12
C ASP A 82 8.10 21.87 -2.56
N VAL A 83 8.14 20.79 -3.35
CA VAL A 83 6.95 19.98 -3.70
C VAL A 83 6.31 19.33 -2.47
N LYS A 84 7.12 18.84 -1.52
CA LYS A 84 6.62 18.22 -0.27
C LYS A 84 6.08 19.23 0.74
N THR A 85 6.48 20.50 0.66
CA THR A 85 6.16 21.55 1.66
C THR A 85 5.02 22.50 1.22
N ASN A 86 4.31 22.17 0.12
CA ASN A 86 2.96 22.61 -0.27
C ASN A 86 2.62 24.12 -0.37
N VAL A 87 3.52 25.05 -0.04
CA VAL A 87 3.22 26.49 -0.09
C VAL A 87 3.70 27.14 -1.39
N GLN A 88 4.87 26.77 -1.92
CA GLN A 88 5.42 27.36 -3.14
C GLN A 88 4.71 26.88 -4.42
N LEU A 89 4.16 25.67 -4.44
CA LEU A 89 3.35 25.20 -5.58
C LEU A 89 2.07 26.05 -5.75
N LEU A 90 1.54 26.60 -4.65
CA LEU A 90 0.35 27.45 -4.66
C LEU A 90 0.64 28.91 -5.02
N THR A 91 1.91 29.32 -5.07
CA THR A 91 2.26 30.68 -5.49
C THR A 91 2.33 30.73 -7.00
N GLY A 92 1.35 31.38 -7.62
CA GLY A 92 1.36 31.69 -9.06
C GLY A 92 2.54 32.60 -9.46
N PRO A 93 2.75 32.82 -10.76
CA PRO A 93 3.84 33.65 -11.27
C PRO A 93 3.77 35.08 -10.74
N THR A 94 4.95 35.71 -10.59
CA THR A 94 5.01 37.13 -10.23
C THR A 94 4.50 38.00 -11.39
N PRO A 95 3.96 39.20 -11.13
CA PRO A 95 3.55 40.11 -12.19
C PRO A 95 4.65 40.38 -13.23
N ALA A 96 5.90 40.54 -12.81
CA ALA A 96 7.04 40.76 -13.71
C ALA A 96 7.33 39.54 -14.60
N GLN A 97 7.13 38.32 -14.10
CA GLN A 97 7.30 37.10 -14.89
C GLN A 97 6.18 36.94 -15.92
N LEU A 98 4.94 37.30 -15.55
CA LEU A 98 3.80 37.33 -16.48
C LEU A 98 3.99 38.33 -17.60
N GLU A 99 4.39 39.57 -17.27
CA GLU A 99 4.69 40.62 -18.24
C GLU A 99 5.81 40.20 -19.20
N ALA A 100 6.87 39.58 -18.68
CA ALA A 100 7.95 39.04 -19.52
C ALA A 100 7.45 37.93 -20.45
N GLY A 101 6.59 37.02 -19.96
CA GLY A 101 6.04 35.94 -20.79
C GLY A 101 5.18 36.46 -21.95
N VAL A 102 4.35 37.47 -21.70
CA VAL A 102 3.57 38.14 -22.76
C VAL A 102 4.52 38.84 -23.75
N ALA A 103 5.50 39.58 -23.24
CA ALA A 103 6.47 40.30 -24.07
C ALA A 103 7.32 39.37 -24.94
N TYR A 104 7.65 38.17 -24.46
CA TYR A 104 8.38 37.15 -25.23
C TYR A 104 7.60 36.69 -26.47
N VAL A 105 6.29 36.50 -26.36
CA VAL A 105 5.43 36.12 -27.49
C VAL A 105 5.38 37.25 -28.54
N GLU A 106 5.33 38.51 -28.09
CA GLU A 106 5.39 39.65 -29.00
C GLU A 106 6.75 39.74 -29.70
N SER A 107 7.85 39.66 -28.94
CA SER A 107 9.19 39.81 -29.48
C SER A 107 9.54 38.71 -30.47
N VAL A 108 9.19 37.46 -30.20
CA VAL A 108 9.54 36.36 -31.11
C VAL A 108 8.79 36.43 -32.44
N GLN A 109 7.54 36.90 -32.43
CA GLN A 109 6.77 37.14 -33.65
C GLN A 109 7.38 38.27 -34.48
N GLU A 110 7.78 39.37 -33.83
CA GLU A 110 8.40 40.51 -34.49
C GLU A 110 9.78 40.20 -35.05
N GLU A 111 10.64 39.55 -34.26
CA GLU A 111 12.04 39.27 -34.60
C GLU A 111 12.15 38.21 -35.71
N LEU A 112 11.29 37.19 -35.68
CA LEU A 112 11.32 36.09 -36.65
C LEU A 112 10.37 36.30 -37.83
N GLY A 113 9.45 37.27 -37.76
CA GLY A 113 8.44 37.49 -38.79
C GLY A 113 7.46 36.32 -38.92
N ILE A 114 7.09 35.71 -37.78
CA ILE A 114 6.19 34.55 -37.69
C ILE A 114 4.87 34.93 -37.01
N GLU A 115 3.85 34.10 -37.17
CA GLU A 115 2.60 34.15 -36.40
C GLU A 115 2.60 32.94 -35.45
N VAL A 116 2.50 33.18 -34.16
CA VAL A 116 2.41 32.10 -33.15
C VAL A 116 0.95 31.68 -33.06
N GLU A 117 0.65 30.42 -33.35
CA GLU A 117 -0.73 29.93 -33.31
C GLU A 117 -1.10 29.26 -31.98
N SER A 118 -0.12 28.68 -31.27
CA SER A 118 -0.36 27.93 -30.04
C SER A 118 0.64 28.21 -28.92
N LEU A 119 0.16 28.00 -27.69
CA LEU A 119 0.86 28.22 -26.44
C LEU A 119 0.77 26.96 -25.58
N ALA A 120 1.88 26.54 -24.98
CA ALA A 120 1.92 25.38 -24.11
C ALA A 120 2.77 25.60 -22.86
N GLY A 121 2.54 24.78 -21.84
CA GLY A 121 3.35 24.78 -20.63
C GLY A 121 2.80 23.89 -19.53
N ASN A 122 3.66 23.52 -18.59
CA ASN A 122 3.31 22.78 -17.38
C ASN A 122 3.57 23.62 -16.12
N SER A 123 2.80 23.42 -15.05
CA SER A 123 3.02 24.09 -13.77
C SER A 123 3.05 25.63 -13.94
N LEU A 124 4.10 26.30 -13.46
CA LEU A 124 4.33 27.73 -13.66
C LEU A 124 4.32 28.14 -15.15
N GLY A 125 4.91 27.33 -16.04
CA GLY A 125 4.87 27.55 -17.49
C GLY A 125 3.46 27.49 -18.05
N GLY A 126 2.61 26.61 -17.50
CA GLY A 126 1.18 26.57 -17.85
C GLY A 126 0.45 27.86 -17.45
N SER A 127 0.81 28.47 -16.32
CA SER A 127 0.28 29.79 -15.96
C SER A 127 0.75 30.89 -16.90
N LEU A 128 2.00 30.85 -17.38
CA LEU A 128 2.51 31.82 -18.36
C LEU A 128 1.79 31.68 -19.70
N ALA A 129 1.58 30.45 -20.18
CA ALA A 129 0.81 30.15 -21.39
C ALA A 129 -0.63 30.69 -21.28
N ASN A 130 -1.30 30.48 -20.14
CA ASN A 130 -2.63 31.01 -19.90
C ASN A 130 -2.65 32.54 -19.88
N ALA A 131 -1.67 33.19 -19.23
CA ALA A 131 -1.58 34.65 -19.20
C ALA A 131 -1.37 35.24 -20.60
N ALA A 132 -0.48 34.64 -21.40
CA ALA A 132 -0.27 35.03 -22.79
C ALA A 132 -1.55 34.84 -23.63
N ALA A 133 -2.28 33.74 -23.44
CA ALA A 133 -3.55 33.51 -24.13
C ALA A 133 -4.68 34.47 -23.72
N VAL A 134 -4.61 35.07 -22.51
CA VAL A 134 -5.52 36.16 -22.10
C VAL A 134 -5.17 37.43 -22.88
N ALA A 135 -3.89 37.73 -23.07
CA ALA A 135 -3.40 38.88 -23.84
C ALA A 135 -3.62 38.71 -25.36
N PHE A 136 -3.57 37.46 -25.85
CA PHE A 136 -3.72 37.10 -27.26
C PHE A 136 -4.88 36.09 -27.46
N PRO A 137 -6.16 36.53 -27.45
CA PRO A 137 -7.32 35.62 -27.50
C PRO A 137 -7.47 34.78 -28.78
N HIS A 138 -6.69 35.09 -29.82
CA HIS A 138 -6.65 34.32 -31.08
C HIS A 138 -5.74 33.09 -31.00
N MET A 139 -4.81 33.06 -30.04
CA MET A 139 -3.88 31.95 -29.83
C MET A 139 -4.52 30.84 -29.01
N ARG A 140 -4.19 29.59 -29.31
CA ARG A 140 -4.69 28.42 -28.61
C ARG A 140 -3.76 28.01 -27.47
N ALA A 141 -4.24 28.01 -26.23
CA ALA A 141 -3.46 27.58 -25.07
C ALA A 141 -3.82 26.16 -24.66
N VAL A 142 -2.83 25.27 -24.57
CA VAL A 142 -2.99 23.91 -24.03
C VAL A 142 -1.94 23.66 -22.97
N THR A 143 -2.38 23.44 -21.73
CA THR A 143 -1.48 23.33 -20.57
C THR A 143 -1.69 22.01 -19.84
N LEU A 144 -0.67 21.61 -19.06
CA LEU A 144 -0.72 20.45 -18.18
C LEU A 144 -0.47 20.90 -16.73
N ASN A 145 -1.37 20.58 -15.81
CA ASN A 145 -1.25 20.92 -14.38
C ASN A 145 -0.78 22.37 -14.14
N PRO A 146 -1.42 23.39 -14.74
CA PRO A 146 -0.96 24.78 -14.63
C PRO A 146 -1.10 25.33 -13.20
N ALA A 147 -0.18 26.23 -12.83
CA ALA A 147 -0.30 27.08 -11.65
C ALA A 147 -1.45 28.10 -11.80
N PRO A 148 -2.03 28.58 -10.69
CA PRO A 148 -3.09 29.58 -10.75
C PRO A 148 -2.55 30.94 -11.17
N LEU A 149 -3.36 31.71 -11.90
CA LEU A 149 -3.05 33.12 -12.18
C LEU A 149 -3.28 33.99 -10.94
N PRO A 150 -2.58 35.12 -10.80
CA PRO A 150 -2.84 36.09 -9.74
C PRO A 150 -4.29 36.59 -9.74
N GLN A 151 -4.82 36.83 -8.54
CA GLN A 151 -6.18 37.34 -8.37
C GLN A 151 -6.35 38.69 -9.09
N GLY A 152 -7.43 38.82 -9.85
CA GLY A 152 -7.78 40.05 -10.58
C GLY A 152 -7.27 40.11 -12.02
N LEU A 153 -6.49 39.13 -12.49
CA LEU A 153 -6.06 39.04 -13.89
C LEU A 153 -7.17 38.57 -14.83
N LEU A 154 -8.12 37.78 -14.30
CA LEU A 154 -9.23 37.23 -15.07
C LEU A 154 -10.47 38.11 -14.97
N ASP A 155 -11.13 38.31 -16.10
CA ASP A 155 -12.45 38.92 -16.17
C ASP A 155 -13.51 37.84 -15.87
N PRO A 156 -14.31 38.00 -14.79
CA PRO A 156 -15.33 37.01 -14.42
C PRO A 156 -16.45 36.84 -15.46
N ASP A 157 -16.66 37.81 -16.35
CA ASP A 157 -17.71 37.75 -17.37
C ASP A 157 -17.22 37.16 -18.71
N THR A 158 -15.91 36.94 -18.85
CA THR A 158 -15.29 36.42 -20.08
C THR A 158 -15.21 34.89 -20.05
N LYS A 159 -15.61 34.26 -21.16
CA LYS A 159 -15.35 32.84 -21.41
C LYS A 159 -14.07 32.68 -22.22
N TYR A 160 -13.08 32.03 -21.63
CA TYR A 160 -11.78 31.76 -22.26
C TYR A 160 -11.82 30.45 -23.06
N GLU A 161 -12.53 30.44 -24.20
CA GLU A 161 -12.75 29.23 -25.01
C GLU A 161 -11.49 28.74 -25.76
N ASN A 162 -10.47 29.59 -25.90
CA ASN A 162 -9.19 29.27 -26.54
C ASN A 162 -8.20 28.52 -25.63
N MET A 163 -8.57 28.23 -24.38
CA MET A 163 -7.70 27.62 -23.37
C MET A 163 -8.24 26.26 -22.90
N THR A 164 -7.39 25.24 -22.95
CA THR A 164 -7.66 23.90 -22.40
C THR A 164 -6.56 23.50 -21.43
N ASN A 165 -6.92 23.14 -20.21
CA ASN A 165 -5.98 22.76 -19.17
C ASN A 165 -6.22 21.30 -18.80
N TYR A 166 -5.25 20.45 -19.09
CA TYR A 166 -5.23 19.05 -18.70
C TYR A 166 -4.74 18.94 -17.27
N LEU A 167 -5.52 18.27 -16.42
CA LEU A 167 -5.23 18.08 -15.00
C LEU A 167 -5.08 16.57 -14.75
N THR A 168 -3.95 16.12 -14.24
CA THR A 168 -3.76 14.70 -13.92
C THR A 168 -4.45 14.37 -12.59
N GLU A 169 -5.08 13.20 -12.50
CA GLU A 169 -5.86 12.78 -11.32
C GLU A 169 -5.05 12.83 -10.02
N ASN A 170 -3.75 12.52 -10.09
CA ASN A 170 -2.86 12.42 -8.94
C ASN A 170 -1.94 13.64 -8.77
N ASP A 171 -2.22 14.77 -9.42
CA ASP A 171 -1.45 16.00 -9.26
C ASP A 171 -1.68 16.66 -7.89
N ILE A 172 -0.57 16.89 -7.19
CA ILE A 172 -0.57 17.53 -5.88
C ILE A 172 -0.98 19.00 -5.96
N LEU A 173 -0.59 19.70 -7.03
CA LEU A 173 -0.94 21.11 -7.21
C LEU A 173 -2.45 21.26 -7.39
N THR A 174 -3.03 20.53 -8.34
CA THR A 174 -4.47 20.51 -8.62
C THR A 174 -5.27 20.18 -7.37
N THR A 175 -4.82 19.18 -6.60
CA THR A 175 -5.43 18.81 -5.31
C THR A 175 -5.41 19.99 -4.34
N ALA A 176 -4.27 20.67 -4.21
CA ALA A 176 -4.11 21.82 -3.33
C ALA A 176 -4.95 23.03 -3.78
N LEU A 177 -5.06 23.30 -5.09
CA LEU A 177 -5.89 24.37 -5.65
C LEU A 177 -7.39 24.14 -5.38
N ARG A 178 -7.85 22.88 -5.53
CA ARG A 178 -9.22 22.46 -5.19
C ARG A 178 -9.49 22.65 -3.70
N ALA A 179 -8.58 22.20 -2.83
CA ALA A 179 -8.71 22.35 -1.38
C ALA A 179 -8.69 23.83 -0.92
N GLY A 180 -7.83 24.64 -1.54
CA GLY A 180 -7.72 26.08 -1.30
C GLY A 180 -8.83 26.93 -1.92
N ARG A 181 -9.75 26.31 -2.70
CA ARG A 181 -10.84 26.98 -3.44
C ARG A 181 -10.35 28.05 -4.43
N ILE A 182 -9.13 27.92 -4.94
CA ILE A 182 -8.52 28.85 -5.91
C ILE A 182 -8.39 28.25 -7.31
N ALA A 183 -8.92 27.05 -7.55
CA ALA A 183 -8.95 26.43 -8.89
C ALA A 183 -9.62 27.31 -9.98
N HIS A 184 -10.50 28.24 -9.59
CA HIS A 184 -11.11 29.23 -10.50
C HIS A 184 -10.12 30.23 -11.10
N GLN A 185 -8.88 30.31 -10.57
CA GLN A 185 -7.81 31.14 -11.09
C GLN A 185 -7.04 30.49 -12.26
N VAL A 186 -7.41 29.26 -12.63
CA VAL A 186 -6.98 28.61 -13.88
C VAL A 186 -8.11 28.84 -14.92
N PRO A 187 -7.92 29.67 -15.95
CA PRO A 187 -8.96 30.03 -16.90
C PRO A 187 -9.25 28.91 -17.90
N GLY A 188 -10.38 28.98 -18.61
CA GLY A 188 -10.70 28.08 -19.71
C GLY A 188 -11.27 26.72 -19.31
N LYS A 189 -11.21 25.75 -20.23
CA LYS A 189 -11.72 24.39 -20.02
C LYS A 189 -10.76 23.60 -19.13
N HIS A 190 -11.30 22.87 -18.15
CA HIS A 190 -10.53 21.92 -17.33
C HIS A 190 -10.86 20.50 -17.77
N VAL A 191 -9.83 19.72 -18.08
CA VAL A 191 -9.93 18.34 -18.55
C VAL A 191 -9.15 17.44 -17.62
N GLU A 192 -9.82 16.60 -16.84
CA GLU A 192 -9.15 15.68 -15.91
C GLU A 192 -8.79 14.38 -16.63
N ILE A 193 -7.49 14.04 -16.71
CA ILE A 193 -6.98 12.82 -17.33
C ILE A 193 -6.54 11.81 -16.26
N TYR A 194 -6.76 10.53 -16.52
CA TYR A 194 -6.47 9.44 -15.58
C TYR A 194 -5.00 8.98 -15.60
N GLN A 195 -4.09 9.95 -15.67
CA GLN A 195 -2.65 9.70 -15.64
C GLN A 195 -2.15 9.51 -14.21
N GLY A 196 -1.12 8.68 -14.09
CA GLY A 196 -0.30 8.57 -12.91
C GLY A 196 -0.73 7.49 -11.93
N VAL A 197 0.08 7.29 -10.91
CA VAL A 197 -0.22 6.38 -9.80
C VAL A 197 0.01 7.07 -8.46
N PRO A 198 -0.85 6.81 -7.46
CA PRO A 198 -0.79 7.45 -6.14
C PRO A 198 0.47 7.06 -5.37
N GLY A 199 1.30 8.04 -4.96
CA GLY A 199 2.47 7.75 -4.11
C GLY A 199 3.42 8.93 -3.93
N LEU A 200 4.14 8.95 -2.79
CA LEU A 200 5.07 10.04 -2.48
C LEU A 200 6.28 10.11 -3.42
N ALA A 201 6.72 8.96 -3.95
CA ALA A 201 7.79 8.92 -4.93
C ALA A 201 7.30 9.34 -6.34
N GLN A 202 5.98 9.41 -6.53
CA GLN A 202 5.33 9.69 -7.80
C GLN A 202 4.82 11.13 -7.90
N LEU A 203 5.02 11.97 -6.86
CA LEU A 203 4.55 13.36 -6.87
C LEU A 203 5.07 14.16 -8.07
N VAL A 204 6.36 14.05 -8.37
CA VAL A 204 6.97 14.74 -9.52
C VAL A 204 6.40 14.23 -10.84
N PRO A 205 6.47 12.92 -11.18
CA PRO A 205 5.95 12.45 -12.47
C PRO A 205 4.43 12.57 -12.60
N ASN A 206 3.67 12.59 -11.50
CA ASN A 206 2.24 12.92 -11.57
C ASN A 206 2.02 14.41 -11.86
N HIS A 207 2.89 15.29 -11.36
CA HIS A 207 2.80 16.74 -11.59
C HIS A 207 3.28 17.17 -12.98
N THR A 208 4.42 16.64 -13.45
CA THR A 208 4.95 16.94 -14.79
C THR A 208 4.26 16.13 -15.88
N GLY A 209 3.66 14.99 -15.53
CA GLY A 209 3.05 14.04 -16.47
C GLY A 209 4.05 13.07 -17.11
N TYR A 210 5.34 13.15 -16.76
CA TYR A 210 6.42 12.39 -17.40
C TYR A 210 7.49 11.99 -16.39
N ILE A 211 8.10 10.81 -16.57
CA ILE A 211 9.25 10.38 -15.79
C ILE A 211 10.53 10.71 -16.57
N LYS A 212 11.50 11.29 -15.87
CA LYS A 212 12.82 11.61 -16.41
C LYS A 212 13.93 10.88 -15.63
N ASP A 213 15.03 10.62 -16.32
CA ASP A 213 16.32 10.24 -15.73
C ASP A 213 17.39 11.21 -16.25
N GLY A 214 17.60 12.30 -15.50
CA GLY A 214 18.34 13.47 -15.99
C GLY A 214 17.64 14.09 -17.19
N ASN A 215 18.38 14.36 -18.27
CA ASN A 215 17.83 14.95 -19.51
C ASN A 215 17.29 13.89 -20.47
N ARG A 216 16.78 12.76 -19.97
CA ARG A 216 16.21 11.67 -20.78
C ARG A 216 14.82 11.30 -20.32
N HIS A 217 13.93 11.12 -21.29
CA HIS A 217 12.59 10.59 -21.08
C HIS A 217 12.62 9.10 -20.75
N VAL A 218 11.88 8.68 -19.73
CA VAL A 218 11.60 7.28 -19.41
C VAL A 218 10.08 7.10 -19.41
N PRO A 219 9.48 6.43 -20.41
CA PRO A 219 8.01 6.43 -20.57
C PRO A 219 7.26 5.59 -19.53
N THR A 220 7.98 4.86 -18.67
CA THR A 220 7.42 3.84 -17.78
C THR A 220 7.97 3.88 -16.38
N LEU A 221 7.08 3.68 -15.40
CA LEU A 221 7.43 3.31 -14.03
C LEU A 221 7.69 1.81 -13.94
N THR A 222 8.88 1.42 -13.48
CA THR A 222 9.20 0.01 -13.19
C THR A 222 8.58 -0.42 -11.87
N ILE A 223 7.92 -1.58 -11.88
CA ILE A 223 7.28 -2.20 -10.72
C ILE A 223 7.96 -3.53 -10.42
N GLY A 224 8.31 -3.75 -9.15
CA GLY A 224 8.99 -4.95 -8.69
C GLY A 224 10.44 -5.07 -9.18
N GLU A 225 11.03 -6.25 -8.98
CA GLU A 225 12.40 -6.56 -9.37
C GLU A 225 12.42 -7.54 -10.55
N TYR A 226 13.36 -7.34 -11.48
CA TYR A 226 13.46 -8.19 -12.67
C TYR A 226 13.57 -9.68 -12.31
N GLY A 227 12.68 -10.50 -12.88
CA GLY A 227 12.61 -11.94 -12.63
C GLY A 227 11.77 -12.36 -11.42
N GLN A 228 11.22 -11.41 -10.66
CA GLN A 228 10.25 -11.70 -9.59
C GLN A 228 8.80 -11.68 -10.13
N PRO A 229 7.86 -12.38 -9.47
CA PRO A 229 6.44 -12.36 -9.85
C PRO A 229 5.87 -10.94 -9.86
N GLY A 230 5.11 -10.61 -10.91
CA GLY A 230 4.55 -9.28 -11.11
C GLY A 230 5.57 -8.19 -11.43
N TYR A 231 6.77 -8.54 -11.89
CA TYR A 231 7.68 -7.57 -12.51
C TYR A 231 7.07 -7.04 -13.82
N GLY A 232 7.07 -5.72 -13.98
CA GLY A 232 6.59 -5.08 -15.20
C GLY A 232 6.70 -3.56 -15.19
N HIS A 233 6.05 -2.93 -16.15
CA HIS A 233 6.18 -1.51 -16.42
C HIS A 233 4.81 -0.85 -16.58
N ILE A 234 4.55 0.22 -15.83
CA ILE A 234 3.34 1.05 -15.98
C ILE A 234 3.69 2.27 -16.84
N TYR A 235 2.98 2.49 -17.95
CA TYR A 235 3.16 3.68 -18.79
C TYR A 235 2.58 4.90 -18.08
N MET A 236 3.32 6.02 -18.09
CA MET A 236 3.00 7.19 -17.28
C MET A 236 2.84 8.48 -18.10
N ASP A 237 3.12 8.45 -19.40
CA ASP A 237 3.12 9.64 -20.27
C ASP A 237 1.72 10.25 -20.38
N ALA A 238 1.57 11.51 -19.97
CA ALA A 238 0.27 12.19 -19.88
C ALA A 238 -0.48 12.34 -21.21
N ASP A 239 0.23 12.55 -22.31
CA ASP A 239 -0.35 12.66 -23.65
C ASP A 239 -1.12 11.39 -24.05
N ARG A 240 -0.66 10.20 -23.63
CA ARG A 240 -1.33 8.92 -23.92
C ARG A 240 -2.70 8.78 -23.25
N HIS A 241 -2.90 9.51 -22.16
CA HIS A 241 -4.14 9.57 -21.40
C HIS A 241 -5.11 10.64 -21.96
N ILE A 242 -4.79 11.33 -23.05
CA ILE A 242 -5.73 12.24 -23.71
C ILE A 242 -6.63 11.44 -24.66
N VAL A 243 -7.81 11.08 -24.17
CA VAL A 243 -8.83 10.36 -24.94
C VAL A 243 -9.60 11.31 -25.85
N THR A 244 -9.60 10.98 -27.14
CA THR A 244 -10.30 11.74 -28.19
C THR A 244 -11.32 10.87 -28.92
N SER A 245 -12.30 11.52 -29.54
CA SER A 245 -13.27 10.86 -30.41
C SER A 245 -12.58 10.25 -31.64
N ILE A 246 -12.90 8.99 -31.95
CA ILE A 246 -12.42 8.28 -33.15
C ILE A 246 -12.74 9.07 -34.44
N TRP A 247 -13.83 9.81 -34.45
CA TRP A 247 -14.28 10.53 -35.64
C TRP A 247 -13.79 11.96 -35.70
N THR A 248 -13.89 12.70 -34.59
CA THR A 248 -13.67 14.16 -34.62
C THR A 248 -12.29 14.58 -34.11
N GLY A 249 -11.58 13.71 -33.39
CA GLY A 249 -10.34 14.05 -32.68
C GLY A 249 -10.56 14.99 -31.49
N GLN A 250 -11.80 15.35 -31.15
CA GLN A 250 -12.11 16.18 -29.99
C GLN A 250 -11.93 15.40 -28.68
N PRO A 251 -11.34 16.01 -27.62
CA PRO A 251 -11.23 15.38 -26.30
C PRO A 251 -12.61 15.05 -25.68
N LEU A 252 -12.76 13.85 -25.11
CA LEU A 252 -14.05 13.30 -24.64
C LEU A 252 -14.38 13.55 -23.16
N TYR A 253 -13.51 14.23 -22.43
CA TYR A 253 -13.67 14.43 -20.98
C TYR A 253 -14.81 15.39 -20.63
N GLY A 254 -15.92 14.83 -20.13
CA GLY A 254 -17.09 15.59 -19.66
C GLY A 254 -17.94 16.20 -20.79
N GLN A 255 -17.61 15.94 -22.06
CA GLN A 255 -18.31 16.43 -23.24
C GLN A 255 -18.33 15.36 -24.31
N ARG A 256 -19.47 15.20 -25.00
CA ARG A 256 -19.57 14.34 -26.18
C ARG A 256 -19.12 15.10 -27.41
N SER A 257 -18.56 14.40 -28.38
CA SER A 257 -18.15 15.03 -29.63
C SER A 257 -19.34 15.50 -30.47
N GLU A 258 -19.06 16.38 -31.43
CA GLU A 258 -20.08 16.84 -32.38
C GLU A 258 -20.70 15.68 -33.18
N ARG A 259 -22.04 15.69 -33.31
CA ARG A 259 -22.76 14.61 -34.00
C ARG A 259 -22.29 14.45 -35.43
N ILE A 260 -21.97 13.22 -35.80
CA ILE A 260 -21.65 12.85 -37.17
C ILE A 260 -22.83 12.18 -37.89
N GLN A 261 -22.80 12.23 -39.21
CA GLN A 261 -23.68 11.42 -40.05
C GLN A 261 -23.06 10.05 -40.26
N ILE A 262 -23.76 8.98 -39.89
CA ILE A 262 -23.25 7.61 -40.05
C ILE A 262 -23.44 7.13 -41.50
N ASP A 263 -22.33 6.85 -42.16
CA ASP A 263 -22.22 6.25 -43.49
C ASP A 263 -21.13 5.17 -43.51
N TYR A 264 -20.79 4.67 -44.71
CA TYR A 264 -19.72 3.68 -44.89
C TYR A 264 -18.36 4.16 -44.36
N GLU A 265 -17.95 5.40 -44.67
CA GLU A 265 -16.66 5.93 -44.25
C GLU A 265 -16.58 6.03 -42.72
N GLN A 266 -17.65 6.50 -42.08
CA GLN A 266 -17.70 6.62 -40.61
C GLN A 266 -17.69 5.26 -39.90
N LEU A 267 -18.34 4.23 -40.46
CA LEU A 267 -18.29 2.88 -39.92
C LEU A 267 -16.92 2.22 -40.12
N SER A 268 -16.29 2.45 -41.27
CA SER A 268 -14.93 1.98 -41.56
C SER A 268 -13.90 2.64 -40.62
N LEU A 269 -14.02 3.95 -40.39
CA LEU A 269 -13.21 4.69 -39.42
C LEU A 269 -13.39 4.14 -38.00
N LEU A 270 -14.63 3.85 -37.59
CA LEU A 270 -14.89 3.23 -36.29
C LEU A 270 -14.22 1.85 -36.18
N GLY A 271 -14.42 0.97 -37.17
CA GLY A 271 -13.84 -0.38 -37.18
C GLY A 271 -12.32 -0.39 -37.12
N ALA A 272 -11.65 0.59 -37.75
CA ALA A 272 -10.20 0.76 -37.68
C ALA A 272 -9.76 1.40 -36.35
N GLY A 273 -10.45 2.46 -35.91
CA GLY A 273 -10.09 3.24 -34.72
C GLY A 273 -10.30 2.51 -33.40
N LEU A 274 -11.22 1.54 -33.32
CA LEU A 274 -11.45 0.74 -32.10
C LEU A 274 -10.22 -0.03 -31.63
N GLU A 275 -9.30 -0.38 -32.54
CA GLU A 275 -8.08 -1.13 -32.18
C GLU A 275 -7.18 -0.29 -31.24
N PRO A 276 -6.59 0.84 -31.68
CA PRO A 276 -5.76 1.67 -30.81
C PRO A 276 -6.58 2.44 -29.75
N ALA A 277 -7.85 2.76 -30.02
CA ALA A 277 -8.65 3.54 -29.09
C ALA A 277 -9.11 2.73 -27.87
N VAL A 278 -9.37 1.43 -28.02
CA VAL A 278 -9.97 0.61 -26.96
C VAL A 278 -9.28 -0.74 -26.79
N ILE A 279 -9.10 -1.52 -27.85
CA ILE A 279 -8.60 -2.91 -27.73
C ILE A 279 -7.19 -2.94 -27.15
N ASP A 280 -6.30 -2.07 -27.61
CA ASP A 280 -4.92 -1.97 -27.10
C ASP A 280 -4.91 -1.53 -25.62
N ARG A 281 -5.74 -0.56 -25.25
CA ARG A 281 -5.90 -0.10 -23.86
C ARG A 281 -6.41 -1.21 -22.94
N LEU A 282 -7.45 -1.94 -23.35
CA LEU A 282 -7.99 -3.06 -22.58
C LEU A 282 -7.02 -4.25 -22.50
N THR A 283 -6.21 -4.46 -23.54
CA THR A 283 -5.15 -5.47 -23.53
C THR A 283 -4.06 -5.09 -22.52
N LEU A 284 -3.63 -3.82 -22.51
CA LEU A 284 -2.68 -3.33 -21.53
C LEU A 284 -3.23 -3.38 -20.09
N ALA A 285 -4.51 -3.04 -19.89
CA ALA A 285 -5.20 -3.20 -18.61
C ALA A 285 -5.19 -4.66 -18.15
N GLN A 286 -5.45 -5.61 -19.06
CA GLN A 286 -5.36 -7.05 -18.76
C GLN A 286 -3.95 -7.47 -18.35
N THR A 287 -2.91 -6.93 -19.00
CA THR A 287 -1.51 -7.16 -18.58
C THR A 287 -1.27 -6.69 -17.15
N TYR A 288 -1.73 -5.50 -16.77
CA TYR A 288 -1.57 -4.99 -15.40
C TYR A 288 -2.32 -5.83 -14.36
N LEU A 289 -3.57 -6.21 -14.65
CA LEU A 289 -4.35 -7.09 -13.78
C LEU A 289 -3.70 -8.48 -13.63
N THR A 290 -3.05 -8.97 -14.68
CA THR A 290 -2.30 -10.24 -14.65
C THR A 290 -1.07 -10.12 -13.76
N HIS A 291 -0.28 -9.04 -13.87
CA HIS A 291 0.84 -8.80 -12.96
C HIS A 291 0.40 -8.67 -11.50
N ALA A 292 -0.72 -7.99 -11.23
CA ALA A 292 -1.29 -7.94 -9.88
C ALA A 292 -1.64 -9.36 -9.37
N MET A 293 -2.26 -10.19 -10.21
CA MET A 293 -2.59 -11.57 -9.86
C MET A 293 -1.34 -12.43 -9.61
N ASP A 294 -0.28 -12.27 -10.40
CA ASP A 294 0.99 -12.98 -10.21
C ASP A 294 1.60 -12.70 -8.83
N ILE A 295 1.51 -11.44 -8.36
CA ILE A 295 1.96 -11.05 -7.02
C ILE A 295 1.11 -11.73 -5.94
N VAL A 296 -0.21 -11.72 -6.10
CA VAL A 296 -1.14 -12.34 -5.14
C VAL A 296 -0.92 -13.85 -5.06
N GLU A 297 -0.78 -14.54 -6.18
CA GLU A 297 -0.49 -15.97 -6.21
C GLU A 297 0.89 -16.27 -5.63
N HIS A 298 1.90 -15.42 -5.89
CA HIS A 298 3.19 -15.56 -5.23
C HIS A 298 3.05 -15.45 -3.70
N GLN A 299 2.36 -14.43 -3.20
CA GLN A 299 2.09 -14.28 -1.76
C GLN A 299 1.39 -15.50 -1.18
N ARG A 300 0.44 -16.10 -1.90
CA ARG A 300 -0.23 -17.35 -1.51
C ARG A 300 0.77 -18.50 -1.33
N THR A 301 1.71 -18.69 -2.26
CA THR A 301 2.75 -19.73 -2.12
C THR A 301 3.67 -19.49 -0.93
N GLN A 302 3.84 -18.24 -0.49
CA GLN A 302 4.70 -17.86 0.64
C GLN A 302 4.02 -17.95 2.01
N LYS A 303 2.77 -18.43 2.10
CA LYS A 303 2.03 -18.50 3.38
C LYS A 303 2.85 -19.13 4.50
N HIS A 304 3.43 -20.30 4.28
CA HIS A 304 4.20 -21.01 5.31
C HIS A 304 5.40 -20.21 5.81
N ARG A 305 6.11 -19.53 4.90
CA ARG A 305 7.24 -18.67 5.23
C ARG A 305 6.78 -17.47 6.07
N ARG A 306 5.76 -16.74 5.62
CA ARG A 306 5.19 -15.58 6.34
C ARG A 306 4.72 -15.95 7.75
N VAL A 307 4.05 -17.10 7.90
CA VAL A 307 3.60 -17.59 9.20
C VAL A 307 4.78 -17.96 10.11
N ASN A 308 5.82 -18.60 9.57
CA ASN A 308 7.00 -18.95 10.36
C ASN A 308 7.77 -17.70 10.82
N GLU A 309 7.95 -16.69 9.96
CA GLU A 309 8.55 -15.41 10.34
C GLU A 309 7.73 -14.71 11.44
N LEU A 310 6.39 -14.78 11.38
CA LEU A 310 5.52 -14.25 12.43
C LEU A 310 5.65 -15.04 13.75
N ARG A 311 5.77 -16.37 13.67
CA ARG A 311 5.97 -17.25 14.83
C ARG A 311 7.30 -16.96 15.53
N GLU A 312 8.37 -16.84 14.77
CA GLU A 312 9.71 -16.49 15.27
C GLU A 312 9.68 -15.11 15.94
N ALA A 313 9.10 -14.10 15.29
CA ALA A 313 8.97 -12.76 15.87
C ALA A 313 8.15 -12.75 17.17
N PHE A 314 7.02 -13.46 17.19
CA PHE A 314 6.20 -13.60 18.41
C PHE A 314 6.98 -14.25 19.55
N LEU A 315 7.67 -15.36 19.25
CA LEU A 315 8.47 -16.09 20.23
C LEU A 315 9.61 -15.23 20.76
N ASP A 316 10.40 -14.61 19.90
CA ASP A 316 11.50 -13.71 20.29
C ASP A 316 11.01 -12.59 21.22
N MET A 317 9.86 -11.98 20.89
CA MET A 317 9.25 -10.95 21.75
C MET A 317 8.77 -11.52 23.07
N PHE A 318 8.21 -12.73 23.09
CA PHE A 318 7.69 -13.38 24.29
C PHE A 318 8.82 -13.74 25.25
N GLU A 319 9.93 -14.28 24.74
CA GLU A 319 11.11 -14.65 25.54
C GLU A 319 11.79 -13.42 26.17
N GLN A 320 11.60 -12.22 25.58
CA GLN A 320 12.11 -10.95 26.08
C GLN A 320 11.17 -10.23 27.07
N LEU A 321 9.99 -10.79 27.39
CA LEU A 321 9.01 -10.13 28.26
C LEU A 321 9.41 -10.08 29.74
N ALA A 322 10.27 -11.00 30.16
CA ALA A 322 10.73 -11.12 31.53
C ALA A 322 12.23 -10.81 31.62
N ASP A 323 12.63 -10.22 32.75
CA ASP A 323 14.04 -9.93 33.04
C ASP A 323 14.90 -11.21 33.07
N ARG A 324 16.21 -11.02 32.84
CA ARG A 324 17.24 -12.07 32.97
C ARG A 324 17.02 -13.31 32.08
N GLN A 325 16.32 -13.17 30.95
CA GLN A 325 16.06 -14.26 30.01
C GLN A 325 15.28 -15.43 30.64
N LEU A 326 14.43 -15.15 31.64
CA LEU A 326 13.67 -16.16 32.37
C LEU A 326 12.84 -17.08 31.45
N LEU A 327 12.31 -16.49 30.38
CA LEU A 327 11.41 -17.15 29.43
C LEU A 327 12.15 -17.72 28.23
N PHE A 328 13.48 -17.69 28.21
CA PHE A 328 14.25 -18.19 27.08
C PHE A 328 13.97 -19.68 26.86
N ASN A 329 13.67 -20.02 25.60
CA ASN A 329 13.20 -21.34 25.18
C ASN A 329 11.96 -21.85 25.93
N ILE A 330 11.08 -20.99 26.47
CA ILE A 330 9.91 -21.41 27.27
C ILE A 330 9.01 -22.44 26.57
N HIS A 331 9.00 -22.43 25.23
CA HIS A 331 8.27 -23.38 24.39
C HIS A 331 8.92 -24.79 24.33
N LEU A 332 10.16 -24.96 24.82
CA LEU A 332 10.89 -26.22 24.85
C LEU A 332 10.87 -26.88 26.24
N PRO A 333 11.00 -28.22 26.31
CA PRO A 333 11.01 -28.96 27.59
C PRO A 333 12.17 -28.63 28.54
N HIS A 334 13.30 -28.09 28.06
CA HIS A 334 14.50 -27.78 28.85
C HIS A 334 14.76 -26.26 28.94
N ASN A 335 13.70 -25.50 29.19
CA ASN A 335 13.74 -24.05 29.28
C ASN A 335 14.47 -23.52 30.52
N GLU A 336 14.82 -22.23 30.51
CA GLU A 336 15.55 -21.59 31.63
C GLU A 336 14.77 -21.61 32.94
N LEU A 337 13.44 -21.46 32.90
CA LEU A 337 12.59 -21.49 34.09
C LEU A 337 12.71 -22.83 34.83
N LYS A 338 12.73 -23.96 34.09
CA LYS A 338 12.97 -25.29 34.67
C LYS A 338 14.37 -25.45 35.27
N LYS A 339 15.41 -24.87 34.65
CA LYS A 339 16.77 -24.89 35.22
C LYS A 339 16.82 -24.15 36.55
N ILE A 340 16.09 -23.05 36.67
CA ILE A 340 15.98 -22.30 37.93
C ILE A 340 15.23 -23.11 38.99
N ILE A 341 14.16 -23.83 38.62
CA ILE A 341 13.43 -24.71 39.55
C ILE A 341 14.33 -25.87 40.04
N GLN A 342 15.13 -26.47 39.16
CA GLN A 342 16.12 -27.48 39.54
C GLN A 342 17.17 -26.91 40.51
N ARG A 343 17.56 -25.64 40.35
CA ARG A 343 18.42 -24.95 41.31
C ARG A 343 17.71 -24.77 42.66
N LEU A 344 16.41 -24.46 42.68
CA LEU A 344 15.64 -24.39 43.92
C LEU A 344 15.62 -25.74 44.65
N HIS A 345 15.41 -26.86 43.94
CA HIS A 345 15.55 -28.20 44.52
C HIS A 345 16.94 -28.39 45.15
N THR A 346 18.00 -28.00 44.44
CA THR A 346 19.38 -28.13 44.92
C THR A 346 19.64 -27.30 46.18
N LEU A 347 19.16 -26.05 46.22
CA LEU A 347 19.30 -25.16 47.38
C LEU A 347 18.52 -25.70 48.59
N LEU A 348 17.31 -26.25 48.36
CA LEU A 348 16.50 -26.86 49.39
C LEU A 348 17.19 -28.12 49.96
N ASP A 349 17.71 -28.99 49.10
CA ASP A 349 18.44 -30.20 49.50
C ASP A 349 19.71 -29.85 50.30
N GLN A 350 20.41 -28.79 49.91
CA GLN A 350 21.59 -28.31 50.64
C GLN A 350 21.22 -27.75 52.01
N ALA A 351 20.15 -26.96 52.10
CA ALA A 351 19.65 -26.44 53.38
C ALA A 351 19.20 -27.59 54.30
N GLU A 352 18.48 -28.58 53.77
CA GLU A 352 18.06 -29.77 54.51
C GLU A 352 19.27 -30.57 55.00
N ALA A 353 20.28 -30.81 54.17
CA ALA A 353 21.49 -31.52 54.57
C ALA A 353 22.27 -30.80 55.67
N GLN A 354 22.37 -29.45 55.60
CA GLN A 354 22.98 -28.66 56.68
C GLN A 354 22.16 -28.76 57.97
N CYS A 355 20.83 -28.81 57.89
CA CYS A 355 19.97 -28.97 59.06
C CYS A 355 19.99 -30.42 59.62
N ALA A 356 20.02 -31.45 58.78
CA ALA A 356 20.17 -32.84 59.21
C ALA A 356 21.54 -33.08 59.87
N SER A 357 22.57 -32.33 59.48
CA SER A 357 23.85 -32.34 60.20
C SER A 357 23.74 -31.77 61.62
N LEU A 358 22.77 -30.88 61.88
CA LEU A 358 22.43 -30.42 63.23
C LEU A 358 21.78 -31.54 64.04
N ASP A 359 20.89 -32.36 63.46
CA ASP A 359 20.34 -33.54 64.15
C ASP A 359 21.45 -34.50 64.60
N ILE A 360 22.49 -34.72 63.79
CA ILE A 360 23.63 -35.57 64.16
C ILE A 360 24.47 -34.93 65.29
N LEU A 361 24.65 -33.61 65.27
CA LEU A 361 25.35 -32.86 66.32
C LEU A 361 24.54 -32.80 67.63
N LEU A 362 23.22 -32.68 67.54
CA LEU A 362 22.27 -32.64 68.66
C LEU A 362 21.99 -34.03 69.24
N ASN A 363 22.21 -35.12 68.50
CA ASN A 363 22.13 -36.50 69.00
C ASN A 363 23.51 -37.07 69.44
N SER A 364 24.50 -36.20 69.71
CA SER A 364 25.83 -36.62 70.17
C SER A 364 25.88 -36.82 71.70
N PRO A 365 26.86 -37.56 72.26
CA PRO A 365 26.84 -38.01 73.66
C PRO A 365 26.60 -36.95 74.76
N PRO A 366 27.05 -35.68 74.63
CA PRO A 366 26.74 -34.63 75.61
C PRO A 366 25.25 -34.26 75.66
N MET A 367 24.50 -34.54 74.60
CA MET A 367 23.16 -34.04 74.35
C MET A 367 22.07 -35.10 74.60
N GLU A 368 22.41 -36.41 74.54
CA GLU A 368 21.57 -37.51 75.07
C GLU A 368 21.17 -37.27 76.55
N LEU A 369 22.07 -36.67 77.34
CA LEU A 369 21.84 -36.29 78.73
C LEU A 369 20.79 -35.19 78.89
N VAL A 370 20.74 -34.24 77.95
CA VAL A 370 19.78 -33.12 77.96
C VAL A 370 18.43 -33.55 77.38
N GLU A 371 18.41 -34.40 76.34
CA GLU A 371 17.18 -34.97 75.78
C GLU A 371 16.42 -35.81 76.80
N SER A 372 17.13 -36.62 77.60
CA SER A 372 16.52 -37.43 78.68
C SER A 372 15.86 -36.60 79.79
N LEU A 373 16.25 -35.33 79.94
CA LEU A 373 15.73 -34.41 80.97
C LEU A 373 14.59 -33.51 80.45
N PHE A 374 14.46 -33.30 79.12
CA PHE A 374 13.58 -32.27 78.56
C PHE A 374 12.69 -32.71 77.37
N ASN A 375 12.75 -33.97 76.93
CA ASN A 375 11.82 -34.62 75.98
C ASN A 375 11.45 -33.77 74.74
N THR A 376 12.43 -33.48 73.89
CA THR A 376 12.22 -32.73 72.65
C THR A 376 12.91 -33.47 71.49
N SER A 377 12.15 -33.94 70.50
CA SER A 377 12.68 -34.46 69.22
C SER A 377 12.36 -33.48 68.10
N VAL A 378 13.38 -33.02 67.38
CA VAL A 378 13.21 -32.15 66.22
C VAL A 378 13.36 -33.03 64.98
N ASP A 379 12.27 -33.28 64.25
CA ASP A 379 12.32 -33.98 62.97
C ASP A 379 12.51 -32.95 61.85
N VAL A 380 13.77 -32.70 61.49
CA VAL A 380 14.14 -31.70 60.48
C VAL A 380 13.52 -32.05 59.13
N ALA A 381 13.42 -33.34 58.75
CA ALA A 381 12.89 -33.76 57.45
C ALA A 381 11.40 -33.37 57.27
N SER A 382 10.63 -33.38 58.37
CA SER A 382 9.22 -32.96 58.36
C SER A 382 9.02 -31.47 58.02
N LEU A 383 10.03 -30.62 58.23
CA LEU A 383 9.97 -29.18 57.95
C LEU A 383 10.16 -28.87 56.44
N PHE A 384 10.95 -29.68 55.72
CA PHE A 384 11.28 -29.46 54.32
C PHE A 384 10.29 -30.12 53.33
N ALA A 385 9.60 -31.18 53.76
CA ALA A 385 8.66 -31.92 52.91
C ALA A 385 7.55 -31.05 52.27
N PRO A 386 6.90 -30.10 52.97
CA PRO A 386 5.90 -29.22 52.35
C PRO A 386 6.47 -28.35 51.23
N VAL A 387 7.67 -27.78 51.43
CA VAL A 387 8.34 -26.93 50.42
C VAL A 387 8.72 -27.76 49.19
N ARG A 388 9.19 -29.00 49.39
CA ARG A 388 9.50 -29.94 48.31
C ARG A 388 8.27 -30.28 47.46
N ASN A 389 7.12 -30.51 48.09
CA ASN A 389 5.86 -30.75 47.38
C ASN A 389 5.44 -29.54 46.55
N TYR A 390 5.57 -28.33 47.08
CA TYR A 390 5.29 -27.12 46.32
C TYR A 390 6.27 -26.90 45.15
N LEU A 391 7.53 -27.34 45.26
CA LEU A 391 8.45 -27.29 44.12
C LEU A 391 8.01 -28.24 42.99
N TYR A 392 7.51 -29.44 43.29
CA TYR A 392 6.94 -30.32 42.27
C TYR A 392 5.67 -29.74 41.65
N GLU A 393 4.80 -29.12 42.44
CA GLU A 393 3.63 -28.39 41.93
C GLU A 393 4.04 -27.22 41.01
N LEU A 394 5.12 -26.52 41.36
CA LEU A 394 5.67 -25.45 40.54
C LEU A 394 6.16 -25.97 39.17
N GLU A 395 6.81 -27.13 39.12
CA GLU A 395 7.21 -27.77 37.86
C GLU A 395 5.99 -28.05 36.96
N GLU A 396 4.91 -28.60 37.52
CA GLU A 396 3.67 -28.86 36.80
C GLU A 396 3.05 -27.57 36.24
N LYS A 397 2.98 -26.50 37.04
CA LYS A 397 2.45 -25.20 36.58
C LYS A 397 3.31 -24.53 35.52
N VAL A 398 4.62 -24.72 35.57
CA VAL A 398 5.51 -24.28 34.50
C VAL A 398 5.32 -25.10 33.23
N ASP A 399 5.05 -26.40 33.33
CA ASP A 399 4.73 -27.24 32.18
C ASP A 399 3.41 -26.83 31.50
N GLU A 400 2.39 -26.46 32.28
CA GLU A 400 1.14 -25.87 31.76
C GLU A 400 1.42 -24.59 30.97
N LEU A 401 2.23 -23.68 31.52
CA LEU A 401 2.63 -22.44 30.84
C LEU A 401 3.42 -22.71 29.55
N SER A 402 4.44 -23.56 29.59
CA SER A 402 5.23 -23.95 28.43
C SER A 402 4.38 -24.55 27.32
N SER A 403 3.45 -25.45 27.69
CA SER A 403 2.52 -26.07 26.75
C SER A 403 1.61 -25.04 26.09
N TYR A 404 1.09 -24.08 26.87
CA TYR A 404 0.26 -23.00 26.34
C TYR A 404 1.04 -22.07 25.41
N VAL A 405 2.29 -21.70 25.73
CA VAL A 405 3.10 -20.88 24.82
C VAL A 405 3.36 -21.62 23.50
N ASN A 406 3.62 -22.92 23.55
CA ASN A 406 3.74 -23.73 22.33
C ASN A 406 2.42 -23.76 21.53
N GLU A 407 1.26 -23.87 22.17
CA GLU A 407 -0.05 -23.76 21.51
C GLU A 407 -0.26 -22.37 20.87
N LEU A 408 0.15 -21.30 21.55
CA LEU A 408 0.08 -19.96 21.00
C LEU A 408 0.88 -19.85 19.70
N VAL A 409 2.14 -20.27 19.72
CA VAL A 409 3.04 -20.22 18.56
C VAL A 409 2.53 -21.11 17.43
N MET A 410 2.16 -22.35 17.71
CA MET A 410 1.84 -23.32 16.66
C MET A 410 0.40 -23.17 16.14
N GLY A 411 -0.54 -22.77 16.98
CA GLY A 411 -1.97 -22.64 16.64
C GLY A 411 -2.44 -21.19 16.53
N LYS A 412 -2.42 -20.44 17.63
CA LYS A 412 -3.10 -19.13 17.71
C LYS A 412 -2.46 -18.04 16.86
N VAL A 413 -1.15 -18.09 16.62
CA VAL A 413 -0.47 -17.14 15.72
C VAL A 413 -0.98 -17.27 14.29
N GLU A 414 -1.27 -18.49 13.80
CA GLU A 414 -1.83 -18.66 12.46
C GLU A 414 -3.27 -18.13 12.36
N ASP A 415 -4.03 -18.16 13.46
CA ASP A 415 -5.40 -17.62 13.49
C ASP A 415 -5.46 -16.11 13.18
N LEU A 416 -4.35 -15.38 13.34
CA LEU A 416 -4.24 -13.96 12.96
C LEU A 416 -4.48 -13.71 11.46
N LEU A 417 -4.24 -14.72 10.62
CA LEU A 417 -4.44 -14.64 9.17
C LEU A 417 -5.83 -15.13 8.75
N LYS A 418 -6.62 -15.72 9.63
CA LYS A 418 -7.91 -16.35 9.27
C LYS A 418 -9.06 -15.34 9.32
N GLY A 419 -10.01 -15.43 8.40
CA GLY A 419 -11.18 -14.54 8.40
C GLY A 419 -11.93 -14.44 7.07
N GLY A 420 -12.73 -13.39 6.92
CA GLY A 420 -13.42 -13.07 5.66
C GLY A 420 -14.72 -13.86 5.40
N GLN A 421 -15.38 -13.56 4.28
CA GLN A 421 -16.73 -14.05 3.97
C GLN A 421 -16.83 -15.59 3.85
N LYS A 422 -15.71 -16.26 3.55
CA LYS A 422 -15.64 -17.71 3.35
C LYS A 422 -14.82 -18.45 4.43
N VAL A 423 -14.45 -17.76 5.52
CA VAL A 423 -13.53 -18.28 6.55
C VAL A 423 -12.22 -18.77 5.90
N PHE A 424 -11.57 -17.87 5.19
CA PHE A 424 -10.27 -18.11 4.56
C PHE A 424 -9.19 -18.38 5.61
N LEU A 425 -8.22 -19.22 5.24
CA LEU A 425 -7.06 -19.53 6.07
C LEU A 425 -5.92 -18.50 5.92
N ASP A 426 -5.98 -17.68 4.88
CA ASP A 426 -5.08 -16.56 4.60
C ASP A 426 -5.89 -15.42 3.97
N VAL A 427 -6.65 -14.73 4.81
CA VAL A 427 -7.80 -13.94 4.40
C VAL A 427 -7.48 -12.84 3.40
N VAL A 428 -6.40 -12.09 3.59
CA VAL A 428 -6.07 -10.96 2.70
C VAL A 428 -5.65 -11.47 1.33
N VAL A 429 -4.82 -12.52 1.28
CA VAL A 429 -4.36 -13.12 0.03
C VAL A 429 -5.50 -13.81 -0.70
N ASP A 430 -6.29 -14.63 0.00
CA ASP A 430 -7.36 -15.39 -0.62
C ASP A 430 -8.54 -14.52 -1.07
N GLU A 431 -8.85 -13.45 -0.35
CA GLU A 431 -9.88 -12.50 -0.77
C GLU A 431 -9.45 -11.71 -2.02
N LEU A 432 -8.17 -11.27 -2.07
CA LEU A 432 -7.61 -10.64 -3.26
C LEU A 432 -7.60 -11.59 -4.46
N ALA A 433 -7.17 -12.84 -4.28
CA ALA A 433 -7.08 -13.81 -5.36
C ALA A 433 -8.46 -14.16 -5.92
N ALA A 434 -9.44 -14.42 -5.05
CA ALA A 434 -10.80 -14.71 -5.48
C ALA A 434 -11.45 -13.51 -6.19
N HIS A 435 -11.10 -12.29 -5.79
CA HIS A 435 -11.51 -11.08 -6.49
C HIS A 435 -10.87 -10.98 -7.89
N HIS A 436 -9.55 -11.15 -7.99
CA HIS A 436 -8.82 -11.04 -9.25
C HIS A 436 -9.17 -12.15 -10.25
N GLU A 437 -9.48 -13.36 -9.79
CA GLU A 437 -9.98 -14.43 -10.67
C GLU A 437 -11.28 -14.00 -11.38
N LEU A 438 -12.22 -13.41 -10.63
CA LEU A 438 -13.48 -12.90 -11.19
C LEU A 438 -13.25 -11.72 -12.13
N VAL A 439 -12.46 -10.73 -11.70
CA VAL A 439 -12.12 -9.54 -12.51
C VAL A 439 -11.42 -9.94 -13.79
N GLY A 440 -10.48 -10.89 -13.74
CA GLY A 440 -9.77 -11.40 -14.91
C GLY A 440 -10.72 -12.05 -15.94
N ARG A 441 -11.69 -12.86 -15.48
CA ARG A 441 -12.73 -13.42 -16.37
C ARG A 441 -13.62 -12.33 -16.98
N ASN A 442 -14.04 -11.35 -16.18
CA ASN A 442 -14.84 -10.24 -16.66
C ASN A 442 -14.08 -9.37 -17.68
N GLN A 443 -12.80 -9.11 -17.45
CA GLN A 443 -11.91 -8.41 -18.39
C GLN A 443 -11.82 -9.13 -19.73
N GLU A 444 -11.62 -10.46 -19.71
CA GLU A 444 -11.55 -11.27 -20.93
C GLU A 444 -12.88 -11.24 -21.71
N GLN A 445 -14.01 -11.28 -21.01
CA GLN A 445 -15.33 -11.17 -21.62
C GLN A 445 -15.55 -9.82 -22.29
N VAL A 446 -15.20 -8.71 -21.63
CA VAL A 446 -15.30 -7.36 -22.22
C VAL A 446 -14.39 -7.23 -23.43
N LEU A 447 -13.12 -7.65 -23.33
CA LEU A 447 -12.17 -7.58 -24.43
C LEU A 447 -12.66 -8.39 -25.65
N THR A 448 -13.21 -9.58 -25.41
CA THR A 448 -13.80 -10.43 -26.45
C THR A 448 -15.02 -9.74 -27.08
N GLN A 449 -15.90 -9.17 -26.26
CA GLN A 449 -17.08 -8.44 -26.74
C GLN A 449 -16.70 -7.25 -27.62
N VAL A 450 -15.68 -6.47 -27.24
CA VAL A 450 -15.20 -5.34 -28.05
C VAL A 450 -14.61 -5.80 -29.38
N LYS A 451 -13.84 -6.90 -29.39
CA LYS A 451 -13.29 -7.49 -30.64
C LYS A 451 -14.41 -7.98 -31.57
N GLU A 452 -15.43 -8.64 -31.01
CA GLU A 452 -16.61 -9.04 -31.78
C GLU A 452 -17.38 -7.83 -32.32
N PHE A 453 -17.57 -6.79 -31.50
CA PHE A 453 -18.23 -5.55 -31.91
C PHE A 453 -17.49 -4.85 -33.06
N ARG A 454 -16.15 -4.78 -32.99
CA ARG A 454 -15.31 -4.28 -34.08
C ARG A 454 -15.57 -5.05 -35.37
N SER A 455 -15.63 -6.38 -35.31
CA SER A 455 -15.95 -7.23 -36.47
C SER A 455 -17.34 -6.92 -37.03
N GLN A 456 -18.34 -6.76 -36.15
CA GLN A 456 -19.71 -6.41 -36.54
C GLN A 456 -19.81 -5.04 -37.21
N VAL A 457 -19.07 -4.04 -36.71
CA VAL A 457 -18.97 -2.71 -37.33
C VAL A 457 -18.40 -2.81 -38.74
N SER A 458 -17.29 -3.52 -38.92
CA SER A 458 -16.66 -3.72 -40.23
C SER A 458 -17.57 -4.44 -41.23
N GLN A 459 -18.27 -5.49 -40.80
CA GLN A 459 -19.27 -6.17 -41.63
C GLN A 459 -20.42 -5.23 -42.02
N THR A 460 -20.91 -4.42 -41.07
CA THR A 460 -21.96 -3.44 -41.34
C THR A 460 -21.51 -2.39 -42.36
N ALA A 461 -20.24 -1.95 -42.29
CA ALA A 461 -19.66 -1.05 -43.27
C ALA A 461 -19.66 -1.69 -44.68
N SER A 462 -19.15 -2.92 -44.82
CA SER A 462 -19.13 -3.63 -46.11
C SER A 462 -20.53 -3.82 -46.71
N GLU A 463 -21.55 -4.06 -45.88
CA GLU A 463 -22.93 -4.15 -46.35
C GLU A 463 -23.50 -2.79 -46.81
N PHE A 464 -23.11 -1.69 -46.18
CA PHE A 464 -23.47 -0.34 -46.65
C PHE A 464 -22.87 -0.07 -48.04
N GLU A 465 -21.59 -0.38 -48.22
CA GLU A 465 -20.89 -0.23 -49.52
C GLU A 465 -21.51 -1.11 -50.60
N TYR A 466 -21.81 -2.38 -50.27
CA TYR A 466 -22.46 -3.31 -51.20
C TYR A 466 -23.82 -2.78 -51.66
N VAL A 467 -24.67 -2.34 -50.73
CA VAL A 467 -26.00 -1.80 -51.06
C VAL A 467 -25.89 -0.53 -51.90
N ASP A 468 -24.94 0.36 -51.61
CA ASP A 468 -24.74 1.61 -52.36
C ASP A 468 -24.29 1.33 -53.81
N HIS A 469 -23.40 0.36 -54.01
CA HIS A 469 -23.03 -0.12 -55.34
C HIS A 469 -24.22 -0.74 -56.09
N GLN A 470 -25.02 -1.59 -55.43
CA GLN A 470 -26.20 -2.20 -56.04
C GLN A 470 -27.26 -1.17 -56.43
N ILE A 471 -27.47 -0.12 -55.62
CA ILE A 471 -28.36 1.00 -55.97
C ILE A 471 -27.80 1.73 -57.19
N THR A 472 -26.51 2.05 -57.22
CA THR A 472 -25.88 2.75 -58.34
C THR A 472 -26.02 1.96 -59.64
N ASP A 473 -25.77 0.65 -59.62
CA ASP A 473 -25.89 -0.22 -60.78
C ASP A 473 -27.36 -0.40 -61.20
N ALA A 474 -28.27 -0.56 -60.25
CA ALA A 474 -29.71 -0.64 -60.50
C ALA A 474 -30.27 0.64 -61.15
N VAL A 475 -29.82 1.82 -60.71
CA VAL A 475 -30.18 3.12 -61.30
C VAL A 475 -29.63 3.24 -62.72
N ARG A 476 -28.41 2.76 -62.98
CA ARG A 476 -27.79 2.78 -64.32
C ARG A 476 -28.43 1.80 -65.31
N GLN A 477 -28.90 0.65 -64.84
CA GLN A 477 -29.36 -0.45 -65.68
C GLN A 477 -30.89 -0.68 -65.65
N GLY A 478 -31.64 0.10 -64.85
CA GLY A 478 -33.11 -0.02 -64.73
C GLY A 478 -33.59 -1.24 -63.94
N GLY A 479 -32.77 -1.75 -63.00
CA GLY A 479 -33.02 -2.98 -62.24
C GLY A 479 -33.59 -2.75 -60.83
N THR A 480 -33.90 -3.86 -60.14
CA THR A 480 -34.28 -3.87 -58.71
C THR A 480 -33.09 -4.18 -57.82
N VAL A 481 -32.98 -3.48 -56.68
CA VAL A 481 -31.91 -3.68 -55.68
C VAL A 481 -32.15 -4.98 -54.90
N GLY A 482 -31.11 -5.84 -54.83
CA GLY A 482 -31.13 -7.05 -54.00
C GLY A 482 -31.09 -6.74 -52.50
N LEU A 483 -31.68 -7.61 -51.68
CA LEU A 483 -31.57 -7.52 -50.22
C LEU A 483 -30.18 -8.00 -49.78
N SER A 484 -29.51 -7.21 -48.95
CA SER A 484 -28.27 -7.57 -48.25
C SER A 484 -28.50 -8.75 -47.29
N GLY A 485 -27.44 -9.55 -47.07
CA GLY A 485 -27.44 -10.72 -46.19
C GLY A 485 -27.44 -10.33 -44.69
N PRO A 486 -27.65 -11.29 -43.77
CA PRO A 486 -27.62 -11.00 -42.34
C PRO A 486 -26.19 -10.72 -41.85
N VAL A 487 -26.00 -9.57 -41.18
CA VAL A 487 -24.77 -9.26 -40.42
C VAL A 487 -24.73 -10.12 -39.15
N GLN A 488 -23.57 -10.71 -38.82
CA GLN A 488 -23.41 -11.50 -37.60
C GLN A 488 -23.61 -10.60 -36.36
N SER A 489 -24.47 -11.03 -35.43
CA SER A 489 -24.71 -10.27 -34.20
C SER A 489 -23.63 -10.53 -33.15
N THR A 490 -23.04 -9.48 -32.58
CA THR A 490 -22.25 -9.58 -31.35
C THR A 490 -23.14 -9.99 -30.18
N ASN A 491 -22.60 -10.84 -29.30
CA ASN A 491 -23.34 -11.29 -28.12
C ASN A 491 -23.47 -10.18 -27.08
N ILE A 492 -24.67 -10.08 -26.48
CA ILE A 492 -24.87 -9.29 -25.26
C ILE A 492 -24.38 -10.14 -24.09
N VAL A 493 -23.43 -9.61 -23.34
CA VAL A 493 -22.81 -10.28 -22.19
C VAL A 493 -23.25 -9.58 -20.91
N THR A 494 -23.42 -10.35 -19.84
CA THR A 494 -23.66 -9.84 -18.49
C THR A 494 -22.52 -10.32 -17.61
N LEU A 495 -21.80 -9.37 -17.00
CA LEU A 495 -20.68 -9.67 -16.13
C LEU A 495 -21.15 -10.18 -14.76
N GLU A 496 -20.31 -11.00 -14.13
CA GLU A 496 -20.55 -11.48 -12.76
C GLU A 496 -20.10 -10.42 -11.74
N GLU A 497 -20.94 -10.10 -10.76
CA GLU A 497 -20.56 -9.20 -9.68
C GLU A 497 -19.60 -9.87 -8.70
N SER A 498 -18.50 -9.19 -8.37
CA SER A 498 -17.58 -9.70 -7.35
C SER A 498 -18.18 -9.53 -5.96
N PRO A 499 -18.23 -10.57 -5.10
CA PRO A 499 -18.63 -10.42 -3.70
C PRO A 499 -17.47 -9.99 -2.77
N TYR A 500 -16.24 -9.90 -3.31
CA TYR A 500 -15.01 -9.69 -2.52
C TYR A 500 -14.52 -8.24 -2.56
N MET A 501 -13.56 -7.93 -1.67
CA MET A 501 -12.88 -6.62 -1.61
C MET A 501 -13.85 -5.44 -1.39
N LEU A 502 -14.94 -5.68 -0.65
CA LEU A 502 -15.97 -4.66 -0.40
C LEU A 502 -15.47 -3.48 0.45
N TYR A 503 -14.39 -3.68 1.21
CA TYR A 503 -13.72 -2.65 1.99
C TYR A 503 -12.49 -2.07 1.28
N PHE A 504 -12.37 -2.30 -0.02
CA PHE A 504 -11.25 -1.85 -0.85
C PHE A 504 -9.88 -2.30 -0.28
N MET A 505 -8.80 -1.59 -0.58
CA MET A 505 -7.47 -1.92 -0.05
C MET A 505 -7.30 -1.57 1.45
N LYS A 506 -8.30 -0.93 2.10
CA LYS A 506 -8.34 -0.80 3.57
C LYS A 506 -8.60 -2.12 4.28
N PHE A 507 -9.06 -3.14 3.56
CA PHE A 507 -9.39 -4.44 4.13
C PHE A 507 -8.23 -5.06 4.93
N LYS A 508 -6.98 -4.96 4.42
CA LYS A 508 -5.79 -5.46 5.14
C LYS A 508 -5.65 -4.81 6.52
N GLU A 509 -5.78 -3.48 6.58
CA GLU A 509 -5.65 -2.73 7.82
C GLU A 509 -6.78 -3.06 8.81
N LEU A 510 -8.02 -3.12 8.32
CA LEU A 510 -9.19 -3.47 9.11
C LEU A 510 -9.05 -4.87 9.72
N HIS A 511 -8.68 -5.86 8.90
CA HIS A 511 -8.47 -7.24 9.36
C HIS A 511 -7.35 -7.32 10.38
N ARG A 512 -6.20 -6.70 10.13
CA ARG A 512 -5.08 -6.63 11.09
C ARG A 512 -5.53 -6.09 12.44
N ASN A 513 -6.26 -4.98 12.44
CA ASN A 513 -6.73 -4.33 13.66
C ASN A 513 -7.66 -5.25 14.46
N MET A 514 -8.61 -5.91 13.77
CA MET A 514 -9.54 -6.86 14.37
C MET A 514 -8.83 -8.12 14.88
N ALA A 515 -7.91 -8.69 14.11
CA ALA A 515 -7.19 -9.91 14.45
C ALA A 515 -6.29 -9.74 15.67
N ILE A 516 -5.54 -8.63 15.76
CA ILE A 516 -4.69 -8.33 16.92
C ILE A 516 -5.52 -8.15 18.19
N GLU A 517 -6.64 -7.44 18.09
CA GLU A 517 -7.52 -7.23 19.24
C GLU A 517 -8.18 -8.54 19.68
N GLY A 518 -8.69 -9.33 18.73
CA GLY A 518 -9.25 -10.65 19.00
C GLY A 518 -8.22 -11.60 19.63
N PHE A 519 -6.99 -11.61 19.12
CA PHE A 519 -5.89 -12.38 19.69
C PHE A 519 -5.65 -11.96 21.14
N ARG A 520 -5.45 -10.67 21.41
CA ARG A 520 -5.25 -10.12 22.76
C ARG A 520 -6.36 -10.55 23.73
N LEU A 521 -7.61 -10.38 23.35
CA LEU A 521 -8.77 -10.71 24.19
C LEU A 521 -8.87 -12.21 24.47
N SER A 522 -8.46 -13.06 23.52
CA SER A 522 -8.51 -14.51 23.67
C SER A 522 -7.35 -15.10 24.48
N THR A 523 -6.17 -14.46 24.45
CA THR A 523 -4.94 -15.04 25.03
C THR A 523 -4.57 -14.43 26.38
N TYR A 524 -4.79 -13.13 26.57
CA TYR A 524 -4.39 -12.44 27.80
C TYR A 524 -5.00 -13.05 29.08
N PRO A 525 -6.30 -13.40 29.14
CA PRO A 525 -6.88 -14.00 30.34
C PRO A 525 -6.25 -15.34 30.72
N ILE A 526 -5.80 -16.12 29.73
CA ILE A 526 -5.16 -17.42 29.95
C ILE A 526 -3.74 -17.21 30.50
N VAL A 527 -2.96 -16.29 29.92
CA VAL A 527 -1.64 -15.92 30.45
C VAL A 527 -1.74 -15.46 31.91
N VAL A 528 -2.69 -14.57 32.21
CA VAL A 528 -2.94 -14.08 33.59
C VAL A 528 -3.28 -15.24 34.53
N THR A 529 -4.12 -16.18 34.09
CA THR A 529 -4.54 -17.32 34.91
C THR A 529 -3.36 -18.25 35.22
N LEU A 530 -2.53 -18.57 34.22
CA LEU A 530 -1.38 -19.44 34.38
C LEU A 530 -0.29 -18.80 35.24
N VAL A 531 0.03 -17.52 34.99
CA VAL A 531 0.98 -16.75 35.81
C VAL A 531 0.49 -16.62 37.25
N GLY A 532 -0.80 -16.36 37.45
CA GLY A 532 -1.41 -16.29 38.79
C GLY A 532 -1.35 -17.61 39.55
N ALA A 533 -1.55 -18.75 38.87
CA ALA A 533 -1.40 -20.07 39.48
C ALA A 533 0.05 -20.31 39.93
N ILE A 534 1.04 -19.94 39.11
CA ILE A 534 2.46 -20.04 39.46
C ILE A 534 2.80 -19.13 40.66
N ASP A 535 2.30 -17.88 40.68
CA ASP A 535 2.58 -16.94 41.78
C ASP A 535 2.04 -17.43 43.14
N VAL A 536 0.88 -18.09 43.16
CA VAL A 536 0.32 -18.72 44.36
C VAL A 536 1.25 -19.80 44.90
N VAL A 537 1.77 -20.68 44.04
CA VAL A 537 2.71 -21.75 44.44
C VAL A 537 4.03 -21.14 44.94
N LEU A 538 4.59 -20.16 44.23
CA LEU A 538 5.80 -19.45 44.66
C LEU A 538 5.60 -18.73 46.01
N GLY A 539 4.40 -18.21 46.28
CA GLY A 539 4.04 -17.65 47.58
C GLY A 539 4.06 -18.68 48.70
N SER A 540 3.49 -19.87 48.46
CA SER A 540 3.52 -20.98 49.41
C SER A 540 4.94 -21.50 49.67
N ILE A 541 5.77 -21.59 48.61
CA ILE A 541 7.19 -21.94 48.71
C ILE A 541 7.93 -20.95 49.61
N LYS A 542 7.76 -19.64 49.37
CA LYS A 542 8.41 -18.58 50.15
C LYS A 542 8.00 -18.63 51.62
N LEU A 543 6.69 -18.71 51.90
CA LEU A 543 6.18 -18.80 53.27
C LEU A 543 6.70 -20.04 53.99
N GLY A 544 6.79 -21.18 53.30
CA GLY A 544 7.36 -22.41 53.83
C GLY A 544 8.86 -22.26 54.15
N ALA A 545 9.64 -21.67 53.25
CA ALA A 545 11.07 -21.41 53.49
C ALA A 545 11.31 -20.43 54.65
N GLU A 546 10.51 -19.36 54.76
CA GLU A 546 10.55 -18.42 55.88
C GLU A 546 10.16 -19.10 57.21
N ALA A 547 9.20 -20.03 57.19
CA ALA A 547 8.83 -20.83 58.36
C ALA A 547 9.97 -21.77 58.79
N ILE A 548 10.69 -22.38 57.85
CA ILE A 548 11.89 -23.17 58.13
C ILE A 548 12.97 -22.27 58.77
N GLN A 549 13.24 -21.10 58.19
CA GLN A 549 14.18 -20.13 58.77
C GLN A 549 13.79 -19.71 60.19
N LEU A 550 12.49 -19.48 60.44
CA LEU A 550 11.98 -19.14 61.76
C LEU A 550 12.11 -20.32 62.75
N ALA A 551 11.83 -21.55 62.33
CA ALA A 551 11.98 -22.74 63.17
C ALA A 551 13.45 -22.95 63.57
N ILE A 552 14.38 -22.84 62.62
CA ILE A 552 15.83 -22.87 62.87
C ILE A 552 16.24 -21.72 63.83
N ARG A 553 15.59 -20.54 63.72
CA ARG A 553 15.83 -19.38 64.58
C ARG A 553 15.23 -19.53 65.99
N GLU A 554 14.03 -20.07 66.16
CA GLU A 554 13.42 -20.27 67.48
C GLU A 554 14.11 -21.40 68.25
N ASP A 555 14.60 -22.42 67.54
CA ASP A 555 15.42 -23.47 68.13
C ASP A 555 16.85 -23.01 68.45
N SER A 556 17.30 -21.86 67.96
CA SER A 556 18.51 -21.18 68.48
C SER A 556 18.39 -20.71 69.94
N ARG A 557 17.21 -20.89 70.59
CA ARG A 557 17.12 -20.96 72.07
C ARG A 557 17.93 -22.13 72.66
N LEU A 558 18.44 -23.06 71.84
CA LEU A 558 19.55 -23.95 72.16
C LEU A 558 20.76 -23.17 72.70
N GLY A 559 21.09 -22.00 72.16
CA GLY A 559 22.15 -21.14 72.72
C GLY A 559 21.87 -20.63 74.16
N ARG A 560 20.59 -20.48 74.53
CA ARG A 560 20.17 -20.18 75.92
C ARG A 560 20.03 -21.44 76.79
N LYS A 561 19.65 -22.59 76.23
CA LYS A 561 19.62 -23.89 76.93
C LYS A 561 21.04 -24.41 77.21
N VAL A 562 22.01 -24.09 76.35
CA VAL A 562 23.45 -24.38 76.53
C VAL A 562 24.08 -23.48 77.62
N GLN A 563 23.60 -22.24 77.82
CA GLN A 563 24.05 -21.39 78.93
C GLN A 563 23.76 -21.97 80.32
N LEU A 564 22.75 -22.85 80.47
CA LEU A 564 22.45 -23.53 81.73
C LEU A 564 23.38 -24.75 81.99
N ALA A 565 24.08 -25.24 80.96
CA ALA A 565 25.06 -26.33 81.04
C ALA A 565 26.53 -25.82 81.07
N ASP A 566 26.71 -24.50 81.16
CA ASP A 566 27.97 -23.79 80.88
C ASP A 566 29.07 -23.94 81.96
N ALA A 567 28.75 -24.48 83.14
CA ALA A 567 29.76 -24.69 84.17
C ALA A 567 30.55 -26.01 84.02
N ALA A 568 30.00 -27.02 83.33
CA ALA A 568 30.58 -28.37 83.29
C ALA A 568 31.24 -28.73 81.96
N LEU A 569 30.87 -28.09 80.85
CA LEU A 569 31.27 -28.49 79.49
C LEU A 569 32.38 -27.65 78.84
N ARG A 570 32.80 -26.55 79.48
CA ARG A 570 33.83 -25.61 78.95
C ARG A 570 35.21 -26.22 78.73
N THR A 571 35.47 -27.44 79.19
CA THR A 571 36.76 -28.11 79.04
C THR A 571 36.85 -29.03 77.80
N PHE A 572 35.77 -29.23 77.02
CA PHE A 572 35.79 -30.28 75.97
C PHE A 572 35.33 -29.96 74.52
N PHE A 573 34.69 -28.85 74.11
CA PHE A 573 34.32 -28.69 72.67
C PHE A 573 34.20 -27.26 72.08
N ASN A 574 34.55 -27.14 70.78
CA ASN A 574 34.16 -26.06 69.83
C ASN A 574 32.69 -26.19 69.35
N TYR A 575 31.82 -26.83 70.13
CA TYR A 575 30.49 -27.29 69.74
C TYR A 575 29.53 -26.14 69.42
N GLU A 576 29.48 -25.12 70.28
CA GLU A 576 28.66 -23.91 70.06
C GLU A 576 29.02 -23.22 68.73
N SER A 577 30.31 -23.07 68.44
CA SER A 577 30.80 -22.49 67.18
C SER A 577 30.44 -23.32 65.95
N GLN A 578 30.40 -24.66 66.07
CA GLN A 578 30.03 -25.57 64.98
C GLN A 578 28.51 -25.55 64.71
N VAL A 579 27.69 -25.53 65.76
CA VAL A 579 26.22 -25.40 65.65
C VAL A 579 25.86 -24.04 65.05
N ILE A 580 26.46 -22.95 65.53
CA ILE A 580 26.24 -21.60 64.97
C ILE A 580 26.67 -21.54 63.49
N ALA A 581 27.79 -22.16 63.12
CA ALA A 581 28.25 -22.17 61.74
C ALA A 581 27.32 -22.97 60.80
N ALA A 582 26.81 -24.13 61.24
CA ALA A 582 25.87 -24.93 60.46
C ALA A 582 24.51 -24.22 60.30
N VAL A 583 23.99 -23.60 61.37
CA VAL A 583 22.78 -22.77 61.32
C VAL A 583 22.95 -21.59 60.36
N ASN A 584 24.08 -20.87 60.42
CA ASN A 584 24.32 -19.74 59.51
C ASN A 584 24.44 -20.18 58.04
N ARG A 585 25.09 -21.31 57.75
CA ARG A 585 25.16 -21.85 56.38
C ARG A 585 23.80 -22.29 55.84
N ALA A 586 22.99 -22.97 56.66
CA ALA A 586 21.63 -23.35 56.26
C ALA A 586 20.77 -22.11 55.97
N ARG A 587 20.95 -21.04 56.74
CA ARG A 587 20.28 -19.76 56.52
C ARG A 587 20.71 -19.09 55.22
N GLU A 588 22.00 -19.03 54.92
CA GLU A 588 22.51 -18.50 53.64
C GLU A 588 21.89 -19.23 52.45
N GLN A 589 21.78 -20.57 52.50
CA GLN A 589 21.12 -21.34 51.43
C GLN A 589 19.61 -21.04 51.30
N LEU A 590 18.93 -20.83 52.42
CA LEU A 590 17.51 -20.46 52.45
C LEU A 590 17.27 -19.01 52.00
N ASP A 591 18.19 -18.09 52.31
CA ASP A 591 18.16 -16.70 51.83
C ASP A 591 18.31 -16.68 50.31
N ASP A 592 19.32 -17.38 49.76
CA ASP A 592 19.51 -17.54 48.30
C ASP A 592 18.29 -18.19 47.62
N PHE A 593 17.66 -19.16 48.29
CA PHE A 593 16.43 -19.80 47.83
C PHE A 593 15.25 -18.82 47.78
N ILE A 594 14.99 -18.09 48.87
CA ILE A 594 13.91 -17.09 48.96
C ILE A 594 14.12 -15.96 47.94
N ASP A 595 15.35 -15.48 47.78
CA ASP A 595 15.69 -14.46 46.80
C ASP A 595 15.48 -14.95 45.37
N THR A 596 15.82 -16.22 45.08
CA THR A 596 15.54 -16.84 43.79
C THR A 596 14.03 -16.93 43.53
N VAL A 597 13.25 -17.37 44.52
CA VAL A 597 11.77 -17.42 44.44
C VAL A 597 11.18 -16.03 44.23
N GLN A 598 11.66 -15.01 44.93
CA GLN A 598 11.21 -13.63 44.74
C GLN A 598 11.57 -13.09 43.34
N GLY A 599 12.76 -13.45 42.82
CA GLY A 599 13.18 -13.14 41.46
C GLY A 599 12.25 -13.76 40.41
N LEU A 600 11.83 -15.01 40.59
CA LEU A 600 10.85 -15.68 39.74
C LEU A 600 9.49 -14.97 39.75
N ARG A 601 8.98 -14.63 40.94
CA ARG A 601 7.70 -13.91 41.08
C ARG A 601 7.73 -12.56 40.37
N ASN A 602 8.80 -11.79 40.55
CA ASN A 602 8.96 -10.49 39.90
C ASN A 602 9.01 -10.65 38.36
N GLY A 603 9.80 -11.59 37.85
CA GLY A 603 9.91 -11.82 36.40
C GLY A 603 8.61 -12.29 35.74
N LEU A 604 7.83 -13.13 36.42
CA LEU A 604 6.53 -13.59 35.93
C LEU A 604 5.43 -12.53 36.05
N SER A 605 5.47 -11.66 37.07
CA SER A 605 4.58 -10.49 37.13
C SER A 605 4.81 -9.56 35.93
N MET A 606 6.07 -9.37 35.52
CA MET A 606 6.40 -8.57 34.33
C MET A 606 5.84 -9.18 33.05
N LEU A 607 5.80 -10.51 32.91
CA LEU A 607 5.14 -11.18 31.79
C LEU A 607 3.66 -10.78 31.72
N GLN A 608 2.95 -10.82 32.84
CA GLN A 608 1.54 -10.42 32.89
C GLN A 608 1.35 -8.95 32.51
N ASP A 609 2.18 -8.05 33.06
CA ASP A 609 2.04 -6.60 32.83
C ASP A 609 2.41 -6.19 31.40
N ASN A 610 3.40 -6.86 30.81
CA ASN A 610 3.93 -6.50 29.49
C ASN A 610 3.27 -7.26 28.32
N TYR A 611 2.50 -8.33 28.58
CA TYR A 611 1.87 -9.12 27.52
C TYR A 611 0.98 -8.28 26.57
N PRO A 612 0.10 -7.37 27.03
CA PRO A 612 -0.67 -6.52 26.13
C PRO A 612 0.21 -5.63 25.23
N THR A 613 1.35 -5.17 25.75
CA THR A 613 2.32 -4.38 25.00
C THR A 613 3.03 -5.21 23.93
N LEU A 614 3.36 -6.49 24.21
CA LEU A 614 3.88 -7.41 23.20
C LEU A 614 2.90 -7.59 22.05
N VAL A 615 1.62 -7.85 22.33
CA VAL A 615 0.62 -8.07 21.28
C VAL A 615 0.49 -6.83 20.39
N ASN A 616 0.60 -5.63 20.96
CA ASN A 616 0.65 -4.40 20.17
C ASN A 616 1.92 -4.27 19.32
N LYS A 617 3.09 -4.69 19.84
CA LYS A 617 4.37 -4.70 19.10
C LYS A 617 4.41 -5.75 17.98
N LEU A 618 3.54 -6.77 18.02
CA LEU A 618 3.40 -7.75 16.95
C LEU A 618 2.80 -7.15 15.66
N ARG A 619 2.13 -6.00 15.76
CA ARG A 619 1.38 -5.36 14.67
C ARG A 619 2.11 -5.25 13.31
N PRO A 620 3.35 -4.73 13.21
CA PRO A 620 4.07 -4.70 11.93
C PRO A 620 4.36 -6.09 11.36
N TYR A 621 4.61 -7.08 12.21
CA TYR A 621 4.82 -8.47 11.79
C TYR A 621 3.54 -9.10 11.29
N VAL A 622 2.39 -8.86 11.96
CA VAL A 622 1.08 -9.28 11.45
C VAL A 622 0.80 -8.61 10.11
N ASP A 623 1.07 -7.32 9.95
CA ASP A 623 0.85 -6.61 8.69
C ASP A 623 1.62 -7.23 7.52
N SER A 624 2.93 -7.49 7.73
CA SER A 624 3.78 -8.16 6.75
C SER A 624 3.36 -9.62 6.50
N ALA A 625 2.95 -10.32 7.56
CA ALA A 625 2.49 -11.69 7.45
C ALA A 625 1.11 -11.81 6.80
N LEU A 626 0.27 -10.77 6.80
CA LEU A 626 -0.99 -10.74 6.04
C LEU A 626 -0.75 -10.53 4.55
N PHE A 627 0.12 -9.57 4.21
CA PHE A 627 0.58 -9.34 2.84
C PHE A 627 1.78 -8.39 2.88
N ARG A 628 2.88 -8.75 2.22
CA ARG A 628 4.10 -7.92 2.18
C ARG A 628 3.79 -6.52 1.65
N GLN A 629 4.24 -5.48 2.35
CA GLN A 629 3.82 -4.09 2.07
C GLN A 629 4.14 -3.63 0.64
N GLU A 630 5.36 -3.91 0.16
CA GLU A 630 5.78 -3.53 -1.20
C GLU A 630 4.92 -4.21 -2.27
N ASP A 631 4.66 -5.51 -2.11
CA ASP A 631 3.79 -6.27 -3.01
C ASP A 631 2.35 -5.76 -2.98
N TYR A 632 1.85 -5.43 -1.81
CA TYR A 632 0.50 -4.87 -1.64
C TYR A 632 0.36 -3.53 -2.38
N GLN A 633 1.41 -2.71 -2.33
CA GLN A 633 1.48 -1.45 -3.04
C GLN A 633 1.61 -1.65 -4.56
N ASN A 634 2.37 -2.65 -5.01
CA ASN A 634 2.49 -2.98 -6.42
C ASN A 634 1.15 -3.48 -7.01
N VAL A 635 0.40 -4.33 -6.28
CA VAL A 635 -0.97 -4.73 -6.63
C VAL A 635 -1.87 -3.50 -6.77
N TYR A 636 -1.77 -2.56 -5.83
CA TYR A 636 -2.52 -1.30 -5.86
C TYR A 636 -2.19 -0.45 -7.11
N PHE A 637 -0.91 -0.30 -7.45
CA PHE A 637 -0.48 0.46 -8.63
C PHE A 637 -0.97 -0.16 -9.94
N TYR A 638 -0.85 -1.48 -10.10
CA TYR A 638 -1.35 -2.16 -11.29
C TYR A 638 -2.86 -2.02 -11.45
N ASN A 639 -3.63 -2.18 -10.37
CA ASN A 639 -5.08 -2.00 -10.42
C ASN A 639 -5.45 -0.54 -10.71
N HIS A 640 -4.72 0.43 -10.17
CA HIS A 640 -4.92 1.84 -10.49
C HIS A 640 -4.70 2.13 -11.98
N ALA A 641 -3.58 1.68 -12.54
CA ALA A 641 -3.26 1.88 -13.95
C ALA A 641 -4.25 1.15 -14.87
N ALA A 642 -4.67 -0.08 -14.52
CA ALA A 642 -5.67 -0.82 -15.27
C ALA A 642 -7.02 -0.07 -15.29
N ARG A 643 -7.43 0.46 -14.15
CA ARG A 643 -8.67 1.22 -14.01
C ARG A 643 -8.69 2.47 -14.88
N SER A 644 -7.59 3.22 -14.95
CA SER A 644 -7.46 4.38 -15.84
C SER A 644 -7.80 3.99 -17.29
N LEU A 645 -7.17 2.93 -17.80
CA LEU A 645 -7.37 2.46 -19.18
C LEU A 645 -8.81 1.96 -19.44
N ILE A 646 -9.45 1.34 -18.43
CA ILE A 646 -10.84 0.90 -18.51
C ILE A 646 -11.79 2.10 -18.60
N ARG A 647 -11.57 3.14 -17.80
CA ARG A 647 -12.37 4.39 -17.83
C ARG A 647 -12.20 5.15 -19.13
N GLU A 648 -10.98 5.20 -19.65
CA GLU A 648 -10.71 5.79 -20.96
C GLU A 648 -11.43 5.03 -22.07
N SER A 649 -11.43 3.70 -22.00
CA SER A 649 -12.17 2.84 -22.93
C SER A 649 -13.69 3.06 -22.84
N GLU A 650 -14.21 3.26 -21.63
CA GLU A 650 -15.62 3.61 -21.39
C GLU A 650 -15.98 4.93 -22.06
N MET A 651 -15.14 5.96 -21.93
CA MET A 651 -15.36 7.27 -22.56
C MET A 651 -15.47 7.17 -24.08
N VAL A 652 -14.58 6.40 -24.72
CA VAL A 652 -14.65 6.16 -26.17
C VAL A 652 -15.97 5.47 -26.53
N PHE A 653 -16.38 4.45 -25.76
CA PHE A 653 -17.61 3.72 -26.04
C PHE A 653 -18.89 4.52 -25.76
N ASP A 654 -18.92 5.45 -24.79
CA ASP A 654 -20.06 6.37 -24.61
C ASP A 654 -20.22 7.29 -25.82
N ASP A 655 -19.10 7.79 -26.39
CA ASP A 655 -19.14 8.58 -27.63
C ASP A 655 -19.66 7.75 -28.81
N VAL A 656 -19.19 6.50 -28.95
CA VAL A 656 -19.69 5.56 -29.98
C VAL A 656 -21.19 5.32 -29.83
N TYR A 657 -21.65 5.03 -28.61
CA TYR A 657 -23.06 4.85 -28.31
C TYR A 657 -23.89 6.10 -28.66
N TYR A 658 -23.41 7.28 -28.29
CA TYR A 658 -24.08 8.55 -28.55
C TYR A 658 -24.36 8.80 -30.04
N HIS A 659 -23.38 8.51 -30.90
CA HIS A 659 -23.52 8.71 -32.36
C HIS A 659 -24.56 7.77 -32.99
N PHE A 660 -24.77 6.58 -32.43
CA PHE A 660 -25.78 5.65 -32.93
C PHE A 660 -27.21 5.94 -32.47
N GLN A 661 -27.44 6.84 -31.50
CA GLN A 661 -28.76 7.05 -30.90
C GLN A 661 -29.84 7.54 -31.88
N THR A 662 -29.49 8.38 -32.86
CA THR A 662 -30.45 9.05 -33.75
C THR A 662 -30.73 8.29 -35.04
N ASN A 663 -30.01 7.20 -35.31
CA ASN A 663 -30.16 6.46 -36.56
C ASN A 663 -31.32 5.46 -36.50
N ARG A 664 -32.15 5.42 -37.56
CA ARG A 664 -33.33 4.55 -37.66
C ARG A 664 -33.06 3.20 -38.33
N ALA A 665 -31.91 3.06 -39.01
CA ALA A 665 -31.53 1.82 -39.68
C ALA A 665 -31.45 0.65 -38.69
N LYS A 666 -31.96 -0.52 -39.08
CA LYS A 666 -32.00 -1.72 -38.22
C LYS A 666 -30.59 -2.16 -37.79
N SER A 667 -29.63 -2.16 -38.71
CA SER A 667 -28.23 -2.47 -38.45
C SER A 667 -27.60 -1.53 -37.42
N ILE A 668 -27.80 -0.22 -37.57
CA ILE A 668 -27.26 0.76 -36.62
C ILE A 668 -27.92 0.66 -35.24
N ARG A 669 -29.21 0.30 -35.17
CA ARG A 669 -29.88 0.03 -33.88
C ARG A 669 -29.29 -1.19 -33.16
N MET A 670 -28.86 -2.22 -33.89
CA MET A 670 -28.15 -3.36 -33.28
C MET A 670 -26.78 -2.93 -32.75
N LEU A 671 -26.01 -2.18 -33.53
CA LEU A 671 -24.73 -1.62 -33.06
C LEU A 671 -24.90 -0.74 -31.81
N ARG A 672 -25.97 0.05 -31.75
CA ARG A 672 -26.34 0.85 -30.59
C ARG A 672 -26.62 0.01 -29.33
N GLU A 673 -27.32 -1.11 -29.49
CA GLU A 673 -27.64 -2.00 -28.36
C GLU A 673 -26.39 -2.67 -27.80
N VAL A 674 -25.49 -3.12 -28.68
CA VAL A 674 -24.21 -3.71 -28.28
C VAL A 674 -23.30 -2.66 -27.65
N SER A 675 -23.14 -1.47 -28.24
CA SER A 675 -22.29 -0.41 -27.66
C SER A 675 -22.79 0.03 -26.28
N ASN A 676 -24.09 0.14 -26.08
CA ASN A 676 -24.68 0.42 -24.76
C ASN A 676 -24.37 -0.69 -23.73
N ASN A 677 -24.40 -1.95 -24.15
CA ASN A 677 -24.04 -3.06 -23.26
C ASN A 677 -22.54 -3.07 -22.93
N VAL A 678 -21.67 -2.73 -23.88
CA VAL A 678 -20.23 -2.58 -23.63
C VAL A 678 -19.96 -1.47 -22.61
N VAL A 679 -20.62 -0.31 -22.73
CA VAL A 679 -20.53 0.78 -21.72
C VAL A 679 -20.90 0.26 -20.33
N GLY A 680 -22.05 -0.43 -20.20
CA GLY A 680 -22.47 -0.98 -18.91
C GLY A 680 -21.47 -2.02 -18.35
N ASN A 681 -20.90 -2.86 -19.20
CA ASN A 681 -19.91 -3.86 -18.78
C ASN A 681 -18.58 -3.20 -18.38
N LEU A 682 -18.14 -2.14 -19.06
CA LEU A 682 -16.96 -1.36 -18.66
C LEU A 682 -17.16 -0.66 -17.32
N GLN A 683 -18.37 -0.17 -17.03
CA GLN A 683 -18.71 0.42 -15.72
C GLN A 683 -18.65 -0.59 -14.58
N VAL A 684 -19.24 -1.78 -14.77
CA VAL A 684 -19.15 -2.87 -13.78
C VAL A 684 -17.69 -3.25 -13.54
N LEU A 685 -16.89 -3.33 -14.61
CA LEU A 685 -15.47 -3.64 -14.52
C LEU A 685 -14.66 -2.53 -13.81
N ASP A 686 -14.91 -1.23 -14.10
CA ASP A 686 -14.33 -0.10 -13.34
C ASP A 686 -14.64 -0.23 -11.86
N GLU A 687 -15.90 -0.48 -11.49
CA GLU A 687 -16.32 -0.62 -10.10
C GLU A 687 -15.64 -1.78 -9.38
N GLN A 688 -15.37 -2.89 -10.09
CA GLN A 688 -14.67 -4.03 -9.52
C GLN A 688 -13.18 -3.75 -9.36
N VAL A 689 -12.49 -3.30 -10.41
CA VAL A 689 -11.06 -2.95 -10.35
C VAL A 689 -10.78 -1.85 -9.32
N LYS A 690 -11.72 -0.89 -9.17
CA LYS A 690 -11.67 0.16 -8.16
C LYS A 690 -11.47 -0.36 -6.74
N ARG A 691 -11.97 -1.56 -6.43
CA ARG A 691 -11.83 -2.19 -5.11
C ARG A 691 -10.38 -2.45 -4.76
N CYS A 692 -9.54 -2.75 -5.74
CA CYS A 692 -8.11 -2.95 -5.56
C CYS A 692 -7.28 -1.70 -5.90
N SER A 693 -7.91 -0.61 -6.33
CA SER A 693 -7.23 0.65 -6.69
C SER A 693 -7.58 1.83 -5.77
N THR A 694 -8.28 1.60 -4.66
CA THR A 694 -8.63 2.64 -3.67
C THR A 694 -8.12 2.24 -2.29
N GLY A 695 -7.33 3.14 -1.68
CA GLY A 695 -6.69 2.95 -0.38
C GLY A 695 -7.50 3.45 0.80
#